data_AF-A0A9D0XPQ0-F1
#
_entry.id   AF-A0A9D0XPQ0-F1
#
_cell.length_a   1.000
_cell.length_b   1.000
_cell.length_c   1.000
_cell.angle_alpha   90.00
_cell.angle_beta   90.00
_cell.angle_gamma   90.00
#
_symmetry.space_group_name_H-M   'P 1'
#
loop_
_entity.id
_entity.type
_entity.pdbx_description
1 polymer ?
#
loop_
_entity_poly.entity_id
_entity_poly.type
_entity_poly.pdbx_seq_one_letter_code
_entity_poly.pdbx_strand_id
1 'polypeptide(L)'
;ALKDPDVPGRLIRVTGEATRIEESTYSYQIDLSDEMGNVLLVYVDKLTGLDLTVEGMDVGHRYTVAGIADMYDQQLELKPRIPADVVEVFPPVLRVEGSAPVNALSGAALPYTLTVHNHTDGPFTDVVVTATLPPENAMLAGMGEDGTAAEGEVRWTIPSIPPGGSASVHLTVTVTGSSGVVSLPSYAAWASEWPTHETDLPLLTFIGETVPIWAVQGPGFSSPYKLRNLTTEGVVTGIFPDLGGFWIQNPTPDDDPATSEGLFVYVGEQPVEVAVGDRVRVHGRVRERGAQTELHIAAPEDVEVVYHGAPTPTPVPVDPPVEDEAAAAYFEPLEGMVVSLPGPAVAVGPVNQYGEYALVLAEHGVDRVLHGDPTGLLVRVDDGSLVRHEDGSTLPYFVRTGDQVVDLAGPLAYTFGNYKIEPLATPTVITAPVPPLPQLPEPGPDEFSVATFNVDNLFDYRDPHPVSDPPKPSRRQYEWRLDRLAAAIKALGAPIIVGVQEIEGSNVLEDLAARPEIADYRYQGFWIDGPGGRDIGFLVRTDRAEVVGIGQYQAPEGLFSRPPLAITATVRTESAGEVTVYAIVNHFISKAGGEALTEPRRIREAEWNAHLVDQILARDPDGYVVVLGDLNDYYDSAPLRALMEGSTPGGRLVHTLAEVDRKERYSFIYQGVSQLLDHVLVTPSLAKRLEWATPLHINADYPLPRPETPDPHRCSDHDPVIAMFRLGP
;
A
#
# COMPACT_ATOMS: atom_id res chain seq x y z
N ALA A 1 -16.41 24.35 11.66
CA ALA A 1 -15.64 25.30 10.85
C ALA A 1 -15.30 24.75 9.47
N LEU A 2 -14.86 23.49 9.35
CA LEU A 2 -14.39 22.88 8.09
C LEU A 2 -15.48 22.67 6.99
N LYS A 3 -16.77 22.87 7.30
CA LYS A 3 -17.89 22.86 6.33
C LYS A 3 -18.33 24.27 5.89
N ASP A 4 -17.58 25.31 6.29
CA ASP A 4 -17.87 26.69 5.93
C ASP A 4 -17.30 26.98 4.53
N PRO A 5 -18.14 27.35 3.55
CA PRO A 5 -17.70 27.61 2.17
C PRO A 5 -16.71 28.78 2.04
N ASP A 6 -16.53 29.59 3.09
CA ASP A 6 -15.61 30.73 3.10
C ASP A 6 -14.18 30.38 3.56
N VAL A 7 -13.93 29.15 4.02
CA VAL A 7 -12.61 28.70 4.52
C VAL A 7 -11.55 28.48 3.42
N PRO A 8 -11.88 27.94 2.23
CA PRO A 8 -10.88 27.73 1.17
C PRO A 8 -10.18 29.03 0.75
N GLY A 9 -8.88 28.94 0.51
CA GLY A 9 -7.98 30.06 0.20
C GLY A 9 -7.49 30.85 1.42
N ARG A 10 -7.91 30.51 2.65
CA ARG A 10 -7.47 31.20 3.88
C ARG A 10 -6.30 30.48 4.52
N LEU A 11 -5.41 31.27 5.13
CA LEU A 11 -4.46 30.75 6.11
C LEU A 11 -5.22 30.41 7.40
N ILE A 12 -5.33 29.13 7.72
CA ILE A 12 -5.94 28.65 8.96
C ILE A 12 -4.91 27.90 9.80
N ARG A 13 -5.27 27.64 11.05
CA ARG A 13 -4.50 26.83 11.98
C ARG A 13 -5.42 25.79 12.60
N VAL A 14 -4.97 24.55 12.63
CA VAL A 14 -5.70 23.41 13.20
C VAL A 14 -4.80 22.67 14.16
N THR A 15 -5.40 22.02 15.16
CA THR A 15 -4.68 21.17 16.10
C THR A 15 -5.39 19.83 16.17
N GLY A 16 -4.63 18.75 16.00
CA GLY A 16 -5.15 17.38 16.02
C GLY A 16 -4.05 16.36 16.23
N GLU A 17 -4.43 15.11 16.46
CA GLU A 17 -3.53 13.96 16.53
C GLU A 17 -3.21 13.47 15.12
N ALA A 18 -1.93 13.27 14.80
CA ALA A 18 -1.53 12.62 13.55
C ALA A 18 -1.89 11.14 13.65
N THR A 19 -2.87 10.71 12.86
CA THR A 19 -3.39 9.33 12.87
C THR A 19 -2.87 8.49 11.70
N ARG A 20 -2.39 9.17 10.65
CA ARG A 20 -1.71 8.57 9.49
C ARG A 20 -0.68 9.57 8.98
N ILE A 21 0.51 9.09 8.64
CA ILE A 21 1.53 9.82 7.88
C ILE A 21 1.94 8.90 6.74
N GLU A 22 1.65 9.30 5.51
CA GLU A 22 1.91 8.49 4.33
C GLU A 22 2.81 9.26 3.36
N GLU A 23 3.88 8.59 2.92
CA GLU A 23 4.77 9.11 1.89
C GLU A 23 4.33 8.61 0.52
N SER A 24 4.07 9.53 -0.40
CA SER A 24 3.82 9.27 -1.82
C SER A 24 4.99 9.75 -2.67
N THR A 25 5.00 9.44 -3.97
CA THR A 25 6.07 9.85 -4.89
C THR A 25 6.33 11.36 -4.86
N TYR A 26 5.29 12.19 -4.78
CA TYR A 26 5.38 13.65 -4.90
C TYR A 26 5.00 14.41 -3.63
N SER A 27 4.48 13.73 -2.61
CA SER A 27 3.91 14.38 -1.44
C SER A 27 4.00 13.53 -0.20
N TYR A 28 3.73 14.17 0.94
CA TYR A 28 3.31 13.52 2.17
C TYR A 28 1.85 13.88 2.45
N GLN A 29 1.12 12.91 2.97
CA GLN A 29 -0.26 13.05 3.40
C GLN A 29 -0.37 12.73 4.87
N ILE A 30 -0.88 13.67 5.67
CA ILE A 30 -1.03 13.50 7.11
C ILE A 30 -2.48 13.70 7.52
N ASP A 31 -3.06 12.71 8.19
CA ASP A 31 -4.41 12.81 8.73
C ASP A 31 -4.37 13.33 10.16
N LEU A 32 -4.83 14.57 10.37
CA LEU A 32 -4.98 15.16 11.70
C LEU A 32 -6.42 14.95 12.21
N SER A 33 -6.57 14.21 13.29
CA SER A 33 -7.86 13.93 13.93
C SER A 33 -8.11 14.81 15.15
N ASP A 34 -9.33 15.33 15.29
CA ASP A 34 -9.78 16.02 16.50
C ASP A 34 -10.35 15.05 17.55
N GLU A 35 -10.69 15.55 18.74
CA GLU A 35 -11.25 14.74 19.83
C GLU A 35 -12.63 14.12 19.51
N MET A 36 -13.30 14.59 18.46
CA MET A 36 -14.57 14.05 17.98
C MET A 36 -14.36 13.02 16.85
N GLY A 37 -13.11 12.72 16.48
CA GLY A 37 -12.76 11.81 15.39
C GLY A 37 -12.90 12.43 13.99
N ASN A 38 -13.07 13.75 13.87
CA ASN A 38 -13.07 14.40 12.55
C ASN A 38 -11.63 14.51 12.07
N VAL A 39 -11.39 14.07 10.83
CA VAL A 39 -10.07 14.10 10.20
C VAL A 39 -9.96 15.27 9.23
N LEU A 40 -8.81 15.96 9.24
CA LEU A 40 -8.39 16.89 8.20
C LEU A 40 -7.09 16.42 7.57
N LEU A 41 -7.04 16.40 6.24
CA LEU A 41 -5.84 16.06 5.48
C LEU A 41 -4.90 17.27 5.43
N VAL A 42 -3.66 17.07 5.86
CA VAL A 42 -2.53 17.97 5.62
C VAL A 42 -1.75 17.42 4.44
N TYR A 43 -1.65 18.21 3.37
CA TYR A 43 -0.94 17.84 2.16
C TYR A 43 0.36 18.63 2.05
N VAL A 44 1.49 17.93 1.95
CA VAL A 44 2.82 18.53 1.84
C VAL A 44 3.49 18.07 0.55
N ASP A 45 3.66 18.98 -0.39
CA ASP A 45 4.41 18.71 -1.63
C ASP A 45 5.92 18.62 -1.34
N LYS A 46 6.59 17.57 -1.81
CA LYS A 46 8.03 17.36 -1.57
C LYS A 46 8.91 18.49 -2.13
N LEU A 47 8.46 19.22 -3.15
CA LEU A 47 9.17 20.38 -3.72
C LEU A 47 9.17 21.60 -2.79
N THR A 48 8.38 21.60 -1.72
CA THR A 48 8.39 22.69 -0.72
C THR A 48 9.61 22.65 0.20
N GLY A 49 10.38 21.55 0.21
CA GLY A 49 11.50 21.34 1.13
C GLY A 49 11.06 21.14 2.59
N LEU A 50 9.81 20.74 2.80
CA LEU A 50 9.24 20.38 4.10
C LEU A 50 9.38 18.90 4.43
N ASP A 51 10.07 18.12 3.60
CA ASP A 51 10.25 16.68 3.73
C ASP A 51 10.80 16.28 5.10
N LEU A 52 11.87 16.94 5.55
CA LEU A 52 12.47 16.66 6.86
C LEU A 52 11.56 17.08 8.03
N THR A 53 10.65 18.03 7.81
CA THR A 53 9.69 18.44 8.84
C THR A 53 8.63 17.37 9.01
N VAL A 54 8.13 16.80 7.91
CA VAL A 54 7.10 15.76 7.95
C VAL A 54 7.67 14.42 8.41
N GLU A 55 8.87 14.04 7.96
CA GLU A 55 9.53 12.82 8.42
C GLU A 55 9.86 12.84 9.92
N GLY A 56 10.04 14.04 10.48
CA GLY A 56 10.17 14.24 11.93
C GLY A 56 8.86 14.14 12.71
N MET A 57 7.71 13.94 12.05
CA MET A 57 6.43 13.71 12.72
C MET A 57 6.25 12.22 13.05
N ASP A 58 5.45 11.95 14.07
CA ASP A 58 5.14 10.60 14.56
C ASP A 58 3.62 10.41 14.67
N VAL A 59 3.15 9.22 14.31
CA VAL A 59 1.74 8.84 14.48
C VAL A 59 1.43 8.73 15.98
N GLY A 60 0.23 9.17 16.39
CA GLY A 60 -0.21 9.26 17.78
C GLY A 60 0.20 10.58 18.48
N HIS A 61 1.07 11.37 17.88
CA HIS A 61 1.46 12.68 18.42
C HIS A 61 0.50 13.77 17.96
N ARG A 62 0.35 14.83 18.75
CA ARG A 62 -0.54 15.94 18.41
C ARG A 62 0.25 17.07 17.78
N TYR A 63 -0.29 17.69 16.73
CA TYR A 63 0.34 18.78 16.01
C TYR A 63 -0.63 19.92 15.80
N THR A 64 -0.12 21.13 15.94
CA THR A 64 -0.72 22.35 15.41
C THR A 64 -0.11 22.63 14.05
N VAL A 65 -0.94 22.61 13.00
CA VAL A 65 -0.52 22.92 11.63
C VAL A 65 -1.21 24.20 11.18
N ALA A 66 -0.41 25.18 10.75
CA ALA A 66 -0.87 26.34 10.01
C ALA A 66 -0.72 26.09 8.50
N GLY A 67 -1.70 26.46 7.70
CA GLY A 67 -1.59 26.23 6.26
C GLY A 67 -2.66 26.93 5.46
N ILE A 68 -2.48 26.97 4.15
CA ILE A 68 -3.52 27.42 3.24
C ILE A 68 -4.54 26.30 3.12
N ALA A 69 -5.77 26.58 3.55
CA ALA A 69 -6.90 25.70 3.32
C ALA A 69 -7.23 25.69 1.83
N ASP A 70 -7.36 24.52 1.22
CA ASP A 70 -7.65 24.35 -0.20
C ASP A 70 -8.72 23.28 -0.38
N MET A 71 -9.57 23.40 -1.40
CA MET A 71 -10.56 22.37 -1.73
C MET A 71 -10.08 21.58 -2.93
N TYR A 72 -9.77 20.32 -2.71
CA TYR A 72 -9.35 19.38 -3.75
C TYR A 72 -10.30 18.18 -3.74
N ASP A 73 -10.87 17.84 -4.90
CA ASP A 73 -11.87 16.76 -5.07
C ASP A 73 -12.99 16.72 -4.00
N GLN A 74 -13.55 17.88 -3.66
CA GLN A 74 -14.59 18.05 -2.61
C GLN A 74 -14.12 17.75 -1.18
N GLN A 75 -12.82 17.56 -0.95
CA GLN A 75 -12.20 17.46 0.36
C GLN A 75 -11.42 18.73 0.69
N LEU A 76 -11.50 19.15 1.95
CA LEU A 76 -10.69 20.25 2.46
C LEU A 76 -9.32 19.71 2.84
N GLU A 77 -8.27 20.29 2.26
CA GLU A 77 -6.87 20.02 2.56
C GLU A 77 -6.22 21.24 3.20
N LEU A 78 -5.18 21.00 4.00
CA LEU A 78 -4.35 22.04 4.58
C LEU A 78 -2.92 21.94 4.07
N LYS A 79 -2.42 23.02 3.45
CA LYS A 79 -1.08 23.06 2.84
C LYS A 79 -0.14 23.96 3.67
N PRO A 80 0.74 23.40 4.52
CA PRO A 80 1.72 24.20 5.27
C PRO A 80 2.74 24.82 4.32
N ARG A 81 3.31 25.97 4.70
CA ARG A 81 4.15 26.77 3.80
C ARG A 81 5.62 26.72 4.16
N ILE A 82 5.93 26.55 5.44
CA ILE A 82 7.27 26.61 6.03
C ILE A 82 7.35 25.65 7.23
N PRO A 83 8.54 25.21 7.65
CA PRO A 83 8.67 24.28 8.80
C PRO A 83 7.99 24.80 10.07
N ALA A 84 8.07 26.10 10.33
CA ALA A 84 7.45 26.75 11.50
C ALA A 84 5.90 26.74 11.49
N ASP A 85 5.27 26.32 10.39
CA ASP A 85 3.84 26.11 10.33
C ASP A 85 3.41 24.79 11.00
N VAL A 86 4.32 23.82 11.19
CA VAL A 86 4.06 22.52 11.85
C VAL A 86 4.71 22.55 13.22
N VAL A 87 3.90 22.43 14.28
CA VAL A 87 4.37 22.50 15.67
C VAL A 87 3.75 21.36 16.46
N GLU A 88 4.57 20.49 17.04
CA GLU A 88 4.08 19.46 17.95
C GLU A 88 3.47 20.09 19.22
N VAL A 89 2.39 19.49 19.71
CA VAL A 89 1.64 19.90 20.89
C VAL A 89 1.63 18.74 21.86
N PHE A 90 2.09 19.00 23.07
CA PHE A 90 2.04 18.03 24.15
C PHE A 90 0.74 18.23 24.95
N PRO A 91 0.12 17.14 25.46
CA PRO A 91 -0.94 17.28 26.46
C PRO A 91 -0.40 18.01 27.70
N PRO A 92 -1.27 18.53 28.60
CA PRO A 92 -0.81 19.08 29.87
C PRO A 92 -0.03 18.04 30.68
N VAL A 93 1.29 18.13 30.64
CA VAL A 93 2.22 17.14 31.22
C VAL A 93 3.51 17.81 31.68
N LEU A 94 4.15 17.23 32.69
CA LEU A 94 5.56 17.45 32.98
C LEU A 94 6.35 16.45 32.14
N ARG A 95 7.24 16.91 31.25
CA ARG A 95 8.05 16.01 30.43
C ARG A 95 9.51 16.15 30.82
N VAL A 96 10.24 15.04 30.86
CA VAL A 96 11.71 15.06 30.97
C VAL A 96 12.31 14.49 29.69
N GLU A 97 13.33 15.16 29.16
CA GLU A 97 14.07 14.73 27.98
C GLU A 97 15.56 14.72 28.30
N GLY A 98 16.26 13.68 27.85
CA GLY A 98 17.68 13.51 28.04
C GLY A 98 18.47 13.73 26.76
N SER A 99 19.67 14.30 26.88
CA SER A 99 20.62 14.45 25.77
C SER A 99 22.02 14.05 26.19
N ALA A 100 22.68 13.26 25.35
CA ALA A 100 24.05 12.83 25.49
C ALA A 100 24.73 12.75 24.10
N PRO A 101 26.06 12.89 24.02
CA PRO A 101 26.81 12.47 22.85
C PRO A 101 26.52 11.01 22.48
N VAL A 102 26.29 10.76 21.19
CA VAL A 102 26.04 9.40 20.67
C VAL A 102 27.28 8.52 20.79
N ASN A 103 28.47 9.10 20.65
CA ASN A 103 29.75 8.42 20.73
C ASN A 103 30.68 9.12 21.72
N ALA A 104 31.57 8.34 22.37
CA ALA A 104 32.62 8.87 23.21
C ALA A 104 33.87 7.98 23.20
N LEU A 105 35.05 8.59 23.28
CA LEU A 105 36.31 7.85 23.42
C LEU A 105 36.56 7.48 24.89
N SER A 106 37.31 6.41 25.11
CA SER A 106 37.77 6.04 26.45
C SER A 106 38.55 7.19 27.11
N GLY A 107 38.25 7.48 28.37
CA GLY A 107 38.81 8.59 29.14
C GLY A 107 38.16 9.96 28.86
N ALA A 108 37.25 10.08 27.88
CA ALA A 108 36.56 11.33 27.61
C ALA A 108 35.57 11.70 28.74
N ALA A 109 35.36 13.00 28.91
CA ALA A 109 34.25 13.51 29.71
C ALA A 109 32.98 13.50 28.87
N LEU A 110 31.96 12.77 29.33
CA LEU A 110 30.68 12.59 28.69
C LEU A 110 29.61 13.43 29.42
N PRO A 111 29.19 14.57 28.84
CA PRO A 111 28.14 15.38 29.41
C PRO A 111 26.75 14.81 29.10
N TYR A 112 25.89 14.82 30.11
CA TYR A 112 24.46 14.59 30.01
C TYR A 112 23.72 15.87 30.36
N THR A 113 22.70 16.20 29.58
CA THR A 113 21.76 17.29 29.87
C THR A 113 20.37 16.70 30.00
N LEU A 114 19.71 16.90 31.14
CA LEU A 114 18.33 16.52 31.35
C LEU A 114 17.48 17.78 31.41
N THR A 115 16.51 17.91 30.51
CA THR A 115 15.64 19.07 30.41
C THR A 115 14.23 18.69 30.81
N VAL A 116 13.67 19.43 31.77
CA VAL A 116 12.28 19.28 32.21
C VAL A 116 11.44 20.38 31.58
N HIS A 117 10.35 20.01 30.95
CA HIS A 117 9.39 20.88 30.28
C HIS A 117 8.06 20.90 31.03
N ASN A 118 7.51 22.10 31.20
CA ASN A 118 6.19 22.30 31.74
C ASN A 118 5.21 22.60 30.58
N HIS A 119 4.43 21.59 30.16
CA HIS A 119 3.41 21.77 29.13
C HIS A 119 2.01 22.08 29.72
N THR A 120 1.95 22.50 30.98
CA THR A 120 0.70 22.88 31.66
C THR A 120 0.51 24.41 31.74
N ASP A 121 -0.70 24.83 32.10
CA ASP A 121 -1.06 26.23 32.32
C ASP A 121 -0.63 26.77 33.70
N GLY A 122 -0.16 25.89 34.60
CA GLY A 122 0.27 26.22 35.97
C GLY A 122 1.80 26.13 36.13
N PRO A 123 2.42 26.88 37.06
CA PRO A 123 3.83 26.67 37.37
C PRO A 123 4.02 25.35 38.11
N PHE A 124 5.17 24.71 37.90
CA PHE A 124 5.65 23.66 38.79
C PHE A 124 6.60 24.23 39.83
N THR A 125 6.53 23.72 41.05
CA THR A 125 7.43 24.09 42.15
C THR A 125 8.06 22.86 42.76
N ASP A 126 9.27 23.03 43.33
CA ASP A 126 10.07 21.95 43.91
C ASP A 126 10.24 20.77 42.94
N VAL A 127 10.58 21.07 41.68
CA VAL A 127 10.72 20.05 40.62
C VAL A 127 11.96 19.23 40.91
N VAL A 128 11.77 17.95 41.22
CA VAL A 128 12.85 17.01 41.46
C VAL A 128 13.24 16.35 40.15
N VAL A 129 14.54 16.27 39.90
CA VAL A 129 15.11 15.51 38.78
C VAL A 129 16.06 14.47 39.34
N THR A 130 15.99 13.25 38.84
CA THR A 130 16.86 12.13 39.21
C THR A 130 17.47 11.48 37.98
N ALA A 131 18.68 10.96 38.13
CA ALA A 131 19.37 10.18 37.10
C ALA A 131 20.15 9.04 37.75
N THR A 132 19.90 7.82 37.32
CA THR A 132 20.68 6.65 37.74
C THR A 132 22.03 6.70 37.02
N LEU A 133 23.13 6.65 37.77
CA LEU A 133 24.47 6.66 37.19
C LEU A 133 24.72 5.40 36.36
N PRO A 134 25.55 5.49 35.31
CA PRO A 134 25.91 4.31 34.53
C PRO A 134 26.49 3.20 35.41
N PRO A 135 25.96 1.97 35.34
CA PRO A 135 26.42 0.87 36.19
C PRO A 135 27.80 0.35 35.78
N GLU A 136 28.15 0.53 34.51
CA GLU A 136 29.39 0.05 33.91
C GLU A 136 30.00 1.11 32.99
N ASN A 137 31.28 0.93 32.67
CA ASN A 137 32.04 1.71 31.68
C ASN A 137 32.13 3.23 31.91
N ALA A 138 31.62 3.76 33.02
CA ALA A 138 31.74 5.17 33.36
C ALA A 138 31.82 5.40 34.86
N MET A 139 32.38 6.55 35.24
CA MET A 139 32.45 7.03 36.61
C MET A 139 31.98 8.47 36.69
N LEU A 140 31.24 8.83 37.73
CA LEU A 140 30.80 10.21 37.96
C LEU A 140 32.00 11.16 38.04
N ALA A 141 32.00 12.21 37.21
CA ALA A 141 33.05 13.23 37.15
C ALA A 141 32.56 14.59 37.67
N GLY A 142 31.27 14.90 37.51
CA GLY A 142 30.63 16.13 38.02
C GLY A 142 29.12 16.07 37.87
N MET A 143 28.39 16.87 38.64
CA MET A 143 26.92 16.82 38.72
C MET A 143 26.23 18.18 38.60
N GLY A 144 26.90 19.16 37.98
CA GLY A 144 26.40 20.53 37.88
C GLY A 144 26.23 21.23 39.24
N GLU A 145 25.62 22.41 39.25
CA GLU A 145 25.26 23.12 40.48
C GLU A 145 24.07 22.42 41.16
N ASP A 146 24.06 22.39 42.50
CA ASP A 146 22.99 21.84 43.35
C ASP A 146 22.63 20.35 43.18
N GLY A 147 23.40 19.59 42.40
CA GLY A 147 23.32 18.14 42.32
C GLY A 147 23.85 17.45 43.58
N THR A 148 23.18 16.38 44.00
CA THR A 148 23.63 15.51 45.10
C THR A 148 23.64 14.06 44.65
N ALA A 149 24.73 13.34 44.92
CA ALA A 149 24.89 11.93 44.55
C ALA A 149 24.83 11.02 45.78
N ALA A 150 23.97 10.01 45.75
CA ALA A 150 23.85 9.00 46.79
C ALA A 150 23.39 7.66 46.17
N GLU A 151 23.93 6.54 46.66
CA GLU A 151 23.48 5.19 46.30
C GLU A 151 23.43 4.88 44.78
N GLY A 152 24.26 5.55 43.98
CA GLY A 152 24.31 5.35 42.52
C GLY A 152 23.34 6.22 41.73
N GLU A 153 22.64 7.15 42.37
CA GLU A 153 21.74 8.12 41.74
C GLU A 153 22.24 9.54 41.98
N VAL A 154 21.97 10.44 41.02
CA VAL A 154 22.15 11.89 41.19
C VAL A 154 20.78 12.57 41.20
N ARG A 155 20.60 13.50 42.14
CA ARG A 155 19.36 14.21 42.36
C ARG A 155 19.57 15.73 42.37
N TRP A 156 18.68 16.44 41.70
CA TRP A 156 18.57 17.90 41.68
C TRP A 156 17.20 18.35 42.17
N THR A 157 17.08 19.61 42.55
CA THR A 157 15.79 20.27 42.83
C THR A 157 15.77 21.64 42.19
N ILE A 158 14.88 21.82 41.22
CA ILE A 158 14.67 23.08 40.50
C ILE A 158 13.54 23.82 41.23
N PRO A 159 13.77 25.05 41.72
CA PRO A 159 12.79 25.74 42.56
C PRO A 159 11.42 25.93 41.90
N SER A 160 11.40 26.32 40.62
CA SER A 160 10.16 26.43 39.86
C SER A 160 10.41 26.44 38.34
N ILE A 161 9.45 25.91 37.59
CA ILE A 161 9.38 26.02 36.13
C ILE A 161 8.04 26.69 35.77
N PRO A 162 8.04 27.86 35.11
CA PRO A 162 6.81 28.56 34.76
C PRO A 162 5.99 27.79 33.70
N PRO A 163 4.68 28.11 33.52
CA PRO A 163 3.85 27.53 32.47
C PRO A 163 4.50 27.68 31.08
N GLY A 164 4.55 26.61 30.30
CA GLY A 164 5.21 26.58 28.99
C GLY A 164 6.74 26.72 29.03
N GLY A 165 7.36 26.78 30.21
CA GLY A 165 8.79 26.93 30.40
C GLY A 165 9.53 25.59 30.45
N SER A 166 10.87 25.66 30.45
CA SER A 166 11.74 24.52 30.69
C SER A 166 12.94 24.89 31.56
N ALA A 167 13.57 23.89 32.17
CA ALA A 167 14.81 24.03 32.91
C ALA A 167 15.67 22.78 32.75
N SER A 168 17.00 22.93 32.77
CA SER A 168 17.92 21.82 32.54
C SER A 168 18.89 21.62 33.71
N VAL A 169 19.21 20.37 33.99
CA VAL A 169 20.29 19.96 34.91
C VAL A 169 21.35 19.18 34.14
N HIS A 170 22.57 19.15 34.69
CA HIS A 170 23.72 18.61 33.98
C HIS A 170 24.48 17.60 34.84
N LEU A 171 24.87 16.50 34.21
CA LEU A 171 25.72 15.45 34.76
C LEU A 171 26.91 15.28 33.84
N THR A 172 28.07 14.91 34.37
CA THR A 172 29.23 14.53 33.57
C THR A 172 29.83 13.27 34.15
N VAL A 173 30.05 12.27 33.30
CA VAL A 173 30.78 11.05 33.65
C VAL A 173 32.08 10.99 32.86
N THR A 174 33.09 10.31 33.38
CA THR A 174 34.28 9.93 32.62
C THR A 174 34.09 8.52 32.10
N VAL A 175 34.29 8.32 30.79
CA VAL A 175 34.27 7.00 30.18
C VAL A 175 35.48 6.21 30.67
N THR A 176 35.25 5.05 31.28
CA THR A 176 36.31 4.17 31.82
C THR A 176 36.47 2.88 31.01
N GLY A 177 35.43 2.47 30.27
CA GLY A 177 35.50 1.32 29.36
C GLY A 177 36.36 1.60 28.13
N SER A 178 36.88 0.54 27.51
CA SER A 178 37.60 0.60 26.23
C SER A 178 36.72 0.28 25.02
N SER A 179 35.55 -0.29 25.24
CA SER A 179 34.56 -0.72 24.24
C SER A 179 33.21 -0.93 24.93
N GLY A 180 32.13 -1.01 24.16
CA GLY A 180 30.77 -1.23 24.67
C GLY A 180 29.99 0.06 24.82
N VAL A 181 29.03 0.08 25.73
CA VAL A 181 28.08 1.19 25.89
C VAL A 181 28.23 1.81 27.28
N VAL A 182 28.13 3.13 27.34
CA VAL A 182 27.84 3.88 28.56
C VAL A 182 26.36 4.22 28.53
N SER A 183 25.57 3.57 29.37
CA SER A 183 24.12 3.79 29.46
C SER A 183 23.79 4.65 30.67
N LEU A 184 22.93 5.66 30.48
CA LEU A 184 22.17 6.27 31.57
C LEU A 184 20.81 5.54 31.63
N PRO A 185 20.67 4.52 32.49
CA PRO A 185 19.59 3.53 32.36
C PRO A 185 18.21 4.10 32.73
N SER A 186 18.15 5.14 33.55
CA SER A 186 16.91 5.83 33.85
C SER A 186 17.16 7.25 34.34
N TYR A 187 16.24 8.14 33.99
CA TYR A 187 16.10 9.47 34.56
C TYR A 187 14.62 9.79 34.70
N ALA A 188 14.29 10.60 35.70
CA ALA A 188 12.91 10.95 36.00
C ALA A 188 12.80 12.38 36.50
N ALA A 189 11.62 12.98 36.30
CA ALA A 189 11.25 14.24 36.91
C ALA A 189 9.83 14.21 37.47
N TRP A 190 9.61 14.94 38.56
CA TRP A 190 8.29 15.15 39.17
C TRP A 190 8.26 16.46 39.95
N ALA A 191 7.08 16.94 40.31
CA ALA A 191 6.89 18.20 41.02
C ALA A 191 5.84 18.08 42.13
N SER A 192 5.72 19.10 42.98
CA SER A 192 4.67 19.14 44.01
C SER A 192 3.27 19.08 43.42
N GLU A 193 3.04 19.72 42.27
CA GLU A 193 1.78 19.73 41.54
C GLU A 193 1.64 18.55 40.56
N TRP A 194 2.70 17.80 40.33
CA TRP A 194 2.74 16.63 39.43
C TRP A 194 3.52 15.48 40.08
N PRO A 195 2.89 14.71 40.99
CA PRO A 195 3.59 13.68 41.77
C PRO A 195 3.92 12.42 40.97
N THR A 196 3.41 12.29 39.74
CA THR A 196 3.80 11.21 38.83
C THR A 196 5.26 11.38 38.42
N HIS A 197 6.03 10.29 38.45
CA HIS A 197 7.42 10.28 37.99
C HIS A 197 7.43 10.08 36.49
N GLU A 198 7.72 11.15 35.78
CA GLU A 198 7.79 11.17 34.32
C GLU A 198 9.20 10.73 33.91
N THR A 199 9.28 9.78 33.00
CA THR A 199 10.52 9.15 32.52
C THR A 199 10.57 9.16 31.00
N ASP A 200 11.72 8.86 30.44
CA ASP A 200 11.94 8.78 29.00
C ASP A 200 13.01 7.70 28.70
N LEU A 201 13.30 7.43 27.42
CA LEU A 201 14.15 6.33 27.00
C LEU A 201 15.58 6.43 27.59
N PRO A 202 16.22 5.29 27.91
CA PRO A 202 17.61 5.28 28.35
C PRO A 202 18.53 5.98 27.34
N LEU A 203 19.51 6.76 27.83
CA LEU A 203 20.49 7.39 26.95
C LEU A 203 21.67 6.45 26.75
N LEU A 204 21.96 6.12 25.48
CA LEU A 204 23.07 5.27 25.11
C LEU A 204 24.18 6.10 24.45
N THR A 205 25.41 5.94 24.97
CA THR A 205 26.62 6.45 24.34
C THR A 205 27.55 5.28 24.02
N PHE A 206 27.92 5.13 22.75
CA PHE A 206 28.79 4.04 22.29
C PHE A 206 30.25 4.42 22.40
N ILE A 207 31.05 3.55 23.03
CA ILE A 207 32.48 3.76 23.22
C ILE A 207 33.20 3.49 21.91
N GLY A 208 33.76 4.53 21.30
CA GLY A 208 34.36 4.51 19.98
C GLY A 208 33.79 5.58 19.08
N GLU A 209 33.80 5.34 17.77
CA GLU A 209 33.34 6.28 16.73
C GLU A 209 32.13 5.76 15.94
N THR A 210 31.62 4.57 16.29
CA THR A 210 30.57 3.88 15.55
C THR A 210 29.37 3.58 16.43
N VAL A 211 28.18 3.62 15.85
CA VAL A 211 26.92 3.18 16.43
C VAL A 211 26.60 1.79 15.85
N PRO A 212 26.34 0.75 16.66
CA PRO A 212 25.93 -0.56 16.16
C PRO A 212 24.59 -0.49 15.41
N ILE A 213 24.40 -1.33 14.40
CA ILE A 213 23.18 -1.33 13.58
C ILE A 213 21.91 -1.55 14.40
N TRP A 214 21.90 -2.50 15.34
CA TRP A 214 20.77 -2.72 16.27
C TRP A 214 20.33 -1.47 17.02
N ALA A 215 21.26 -0.55 17.32
CA ALA A 215 20.92 0.71 17.97
C ALA A 215 20.35 1.72 16.97
N VAL A 216 20.87 1.72 15.73
CA VAL A 216 20.32 2.53 14.64
C VAL A 216 18.87 2.13 14.37
N GLN A 217 18.58 0.83 14.28
CA GLN A 217 17.23 0.31 14.14
C GLN A 217 16.37 0.60 15.37
N GLY A 218 16.83 0.17 16.55
CA GLY A 218 16.05 0.25 17.78
C GLY A 218 14.96 -0.82 17.89
N PRO A 219 14.20 -0.84 19.00
CA PRO A 219 13.24 -1.91 19.31
C PRO A 219 11.81 -1.64 18.81
N GLY A 220 11.59 -0.67 17.93
CA GLY A 220 10.27 -0.34 17.41
C GLY A 220 10.36 0.25 16.01
N PHE A 221 9.20 0.51 15.40
CA PHE A 221 8.99 0.89 13.99
C PHE A 221 9.63 2.21 13.50
N SER A 222 10.50 2.82 14.29
CA SER A 222 11.29 3.96 13.84
C SER A 222 12.58 4.08 14.66
N SER A 223 13.64 4.42 13.95
CA SER A 223 14.95 4.67 14.50
C SER A 223 14.95 5.75 15.60
N PRO A 224 15.56 5.49 16.77
CA PRO A 224 15.83 6.51 17.77
C PRO A 224 16.85 7.57 17.28
N TYR A 225 17.51 7.32 16.15
CA TYR A 225 18.47 8.21 15.51
C TYR A 225 17.90 8.89 14.26
N LYS A 226 16.60 8.79 14.00
CA LYS A 226 15.90 9.45 12.89
C LYS A 226 16.38 10.89 12.69
N LEU A 227 16.74 11.23 11.45
CA LEU A 227 17.29 12.52 11.01
C LEU A 227 18.67 12.91 11.55
N ARG A 228 19.33 12.09 12.37
CA ARG A 228 20.70 12.33 12.88
C ARG A 228 21.75 11.81 11.90
N ASN A 229 22.92 12.43 11.92
CA ASN A 229 24.10 11.88 11.26
C ASN A 229 24.89 11.03 12.25
N LEU A 230 25.32 9.86 11.82
CA LEU A 230 26.15 8.95 12.59
C LEU A 230 27.07 8.13 11.68
N THR A 231 27.97 7.38 12.29
CA THR A 231 28.79 6.39 11.60
C THR A 231 28.45 5.02 12.13
N THR A 232 28.27 4.03 11.26
CA THR A 232 28.04 2.62 11.63
C THR A 232 28.97 1.70 10.85
N GLU A 233 29.07 0.44 11.27
CA GLU A 233 29.85 -0.59 10.60
C GLU A 233 29.02 -1.86 10.44
N GLY A 234 29.14 -2.51 9.28
CA GLY A 234 28.45 -3.77 9.01
C GLY A 234 29.10 -4.53 7.87
N VAL A 235 28.70 -5.79 7.69
CA VAL A 235 29.11 -6.62 6.55
C VAL A 235 28.08 -6.48 5.44
N VAL A 236 28.52 -6.19 4.22
CA VAL A 236 27.66 -6.12 3.04
C VAL A 236 27.04 -7.49 2.77
N THR A 237 25.72 -7.56 2.80
CA THR A 237 24.95 -8.81 2.63
C THR A 237 24.29 -8.93 1.26
N GLY A 238 23.96 -7.81 0.62
CA GLY A 238 23.37 -7.77 -0.72
C GLY A 238 23.55 -6.40 -1.38
N ILE A 239 23.65 -6.37 -2.70
CA ILE A 239 23.87 -5.13 -3.48
C ILE A 239 22.74 -5.02 -4.49
N PHE A 240 21.98 -3.92 -4.43
CA PHE A 240 20.77 -3.70 -5.23
C PHE A 240 20.81 -2.31 -5.88
N PRO A 241 21.54 -2.17 -7.00
CA PRO A 241 21.72 -0.87 -7.65
C PRO A 241 20.40 -0.24 -8.12
N ASP A 242 19.41 -1.06 -8.50
CA ASP A 242 18.09 -0.59 -8.94
C ASP A 242 17.25 -0.02 -7.78
N LEU A 243 17.55 -0.43 -6.53
CA LEU A 243 17.06 0.21 -5.31
C LEU A 243 17.93 1.41 -4.88
N GLY A 244 19.05 1.64 -5.56
CA GLY A 244 19.98 2.73 -5.29
C GLY A 244 20.90 2.49 -4.08
N GLY A 245 21.18 1.24 -3.71
CA GLY A 245 21.93 0.96 -2.49
C GLY A 245 22.40 -0.49 -2.29
N PHE A 246 22.82 -0.78 -1.06
CA PHE A 246 23.25 -2.10 -0.62
C PHE A 246 22.88 -2.30 0.86
N TRP A 247 22.75 -3.55 1.28
CA TRP A 247 22.44 -3.93 2.65
C TRP A 247 23.71 -4.23 3.42
N ILE A 248 23.75 -3.80 4.68
CA ILE A 248 24.76 -4.21 5.64
C ILE A 248 24.10 -4.86 6.85
N GLN A 249 24.78 -5.80 7.49
CA GLN A 249 24.32 -6.44 8.71
C GLN A 249 25.45 -6.56 9.73
N ASN A 250 25.13 -6.44 11.01
CA ASN A 250 26.13 -6.57 12.08
C ASN A 250 26.81 -7.95 12.02
N PRO A 251 28.15 -8.02 12.10
CA PRO A 251 28.87 -9.29 12.10
C PRO A 251 28.72 -10.07 13.41
N THR A 252 28.32 -9.39 14.49
CA THR A 252 28.07 -9.98 15.81
C THR A 252 26.78 -9.37 16.31
N PRO A 253 25.67 -10.14 16.31
CA PRO A 253 24.40 -9.65 16.80
C PRO A 253 24.47 -9.33 18.29
N ASP A 254 23.58 -8.47 18.77
CA ASP A 254 23.29 -8.32 20.18
C ASP A 254 22.47 -9.53 20.71
N ASP A 255 22.06 -9.44 21.98
CA ASP A 255 21.25 -10.48 22.63
C ASP A 255 19.75 -10.09 22.68
N ASP A 256 19.35 -8.96 22.09
CA ASP A 256 17.97 -8.46 22.16
C ASP A 256 17.16 -8.89 20.92
N PRO A 257 16.19 -9.80 21.04
CA PRO A 257 15.40 -10.24 19.90
C PRO A 257 14.43 -9.17 19.37
N ALA A 258 14.33 -8.00 20.02
CA ALA A 258 13.49 -6.90 19.59
C ALA A 258 14.18 -5.95 18.60
N THR A 259 15.49 -6.07 18.37
CA THR A 259 16.27 -5.18 17.50
C THR A 259 16.73 -5.90 16.24
N SER A 260 16.75 -5.17 15.11
CA SER A 260 17.30 -5.69 13.86
C SER A 260 18.78 -5.40 13.73
N GLU A 261 19.50 -6.37 13.16
CA GLU A 261 20.92 -6.25 12.85
C GLU A 261 21.21 -5.73 11.45
N GLY A 262 20.18 -5.56 10.62
CA GLY A 262 20.27 -5.17 9.22
C GLY A 262 19.99 -3.69 8.98
N LEU A 263 20.59 -3.12 7.94
CA LEU A 263 20.39 -1.72 7.56
C LEU A 263 20.62 -1.54 6.06
N PHE A 264 19.72 -0.79 5.40
CA PHE A 264 19.94 -0.38 4.02
C PHE A 264 20.80 0.88 3.96
N VAL A 265 21.83 0.87 3.11
CA VAL A 265 22.65 2.02 2.80
C VAL A 265 22.24 2.57 1.45
N TYR A 266 21.60 3.74 1.45
CA TYR A 266 21.20 4.44 0.23
C TYR A 266 22.35 5.29 -0.29
N VAL A 267 22.78 5.01 -1.51
CA VAL A 267 23.86 5.75 -2.21
C VAL A 267 23.35 6.54 -3.41
N GLY A 268 22.14 6.26 -3.89
CA GLY A 268 21.59 6.86 -5.10
C GLY A 268 22.45 6.52 -6.33
N GLU A 269 22.78 7.53 -7.14
CA GLU A 269 23.63 7.36 -8.33
C GLU A 269 25.14 7.47 -8.04
N GLN A 270 25.54 7.51 -6.76
CA GLN A 270 26.93 7.72 -6.37
C GLN A 270 27.81 6.49 -6.66
N PRO A 271 29.05 6.68 -7.15
CA PRO A 271 29.93 5.57 -7.54
C PRO A 271 30.63 4.94 -6.33
N VAL A 272 29.88 4.18 -5.52
CA VAL A 272 30.40 3.41 -4.39
C VAL A 272 30.74 1.98 -4.85
N GLU A 273 31.99 1.55 -4.64
CA GLU A 273 32.45 0.20 -4.97
C GLU A 273 32.53 -0.67 -3.71
N VAL A 274 31.66 -1.67 -3.61
CA VAL A 274 31.62 -2.67 -2.52
C VAL A 274 31.34 -4.06 -3.09
N ALA A 275 31.72 -5.11 -2.36
CA ALA A 275 31.37 -6.49 -2.64
C ALA A 275 30.66 -7.14 -1.45
N VAL A 276 29.81 -8.15 -1.71
CA VAL A 276 29.23 -8.98 -0.64
C VAL A 276 30.35 -9.62 0.18
N GLY A 277 30.23 -9.54 1.50
CA GLY A 277 31.28 -9.94 2.45
C GLY A 277 32.28 -8.82 2.77
N ASP A 278 32.23 -7.65 2.15
CA ASP A 278 33.02 -6.51 2.63
C ASP A 278 32.46 -6.02 3.96
N ARG A 279 33.32 -5.80 4.95
CA ARG A 279 32.97 -5.01 6.12
C ARG A 279 33.23 -3.56 5.78
N VAL A 280 32.20 -2.74 5.89
CA VAL A 280 32.24 -1.32 5.59
C VAL A 280 31.98 -0.49 6.83
N ARG A 281 32.59 0.68 6.88
CA ARG A 281 32.23 1.78 7.77
C ARG A 281 31.51 2.83 6.95
N VAL A 282 30.31 3.20 7.39
CA VAL A 282 29.43 4.11 6.64
C VAL A 282 29.08 5.30 7.53
N HIS A 283 29.39 6.50 7.06
CA HIS A 283 28.89 7.74 7.61
C HIS A 283 27.64 8.17 6.85
N GLY A 284 26.60 8.61 7.54
CA GLY A 284 25.40 9.06 6.85
C GLY A 284 24.33 9.58 7.77
N ARG A 285 23.24 10.02 7.15
CA ARG A 285 22.04 10.48 7.84
C ARG A 285 21.02 9.37 7.91
N VAL A 286 20.50 9.08 9.10
CA VAL A 286 19.39 8.14 9.26
C VAL A 286 18.11 8.77 8.73
N ARG A 287 17.39 8.01 7.90
CA ARG A 287 16.10 8.39 7.28
C ARG A 287 15.08 7.28 7.47
N GLU A 288 13.80 7.65 7.48
CA GLU A 288 12.65 6.75 7.53
C GLU A 288 11.85 6.82 6.23
N ARG A 289 12.48 6.44 5.12
CA ARG A 289 11.85 6.61 3.81
C ARG A 289 10.85 5.47 3.60
N GLY A 290 9.58 5.81 3.36
CA GLY A 290 8.51 4.81 3.25
C GLY A 290 8.33 3.95 4.50
N ALA A 291 8.76 4.47 5.67
CA ALA A 291 8.86 3.77 6.97
C ALA A 291 9.88 2.61 7.02
N GLN A 292 10.88 2.61 6.15
CA GLN A 292 12.08 1.78 6.30
C GLN A 292 13.23 2.61 6.89
N THR A 293 13.97 2.04 7.84
CA THR A 293 15.17 2.65 8.38
C THR A 293 16.31 2.53 7.35
N GLU A 294 16.80 3.68 6.87
CA GLU A 294 17.88 3.76 5.88
C GLU A 294 19.01 4.68 6.36
N LEU A 295 20.23 4.42 5.92
CA LEU A 295 21.38 5.31 6.07
C LEU A 295 21.76 5.96 4.74
N HIS A 296 21.57 7.28 4.64
CA HIS A 296 21.83 8.04 3.42
C HIS A 296 23.21 8.69 3.48
N ILE A 297 24.09 8.35 2.54
CA ILE A 297 25.42 8.96 2.44
C ILE A 297 25.35 10.32 1.73
N ALA A 298 26.27 11.23 2.06
CA ALA A 298 26.37 12.53 1.40
C ALA A 298 27.36 12.52 0.23
N ALA A 299 28.41 11.69 0.31
CA ALA A 299 29.43 11.52 -0.71
C ALA A 299 29.96 10.07 -0.74
N PRO A 300 30.56 9.59 -1.85
CA PRO A 300 31.11 8.24 -1.93
C PRO A 300 32.17 7.94 -0.86
N GLU A 301 32.92 8.95 -0.43
CA GLU A 301 33.95 8.84 0.61
C GLU A 301 33.39 8.53 2.00
N ASP A 302 32.09 8.67 2.20
CA ASP A 302 31.41 8.28 3.44
C ASP A 302 31.30 6.75 3.60
N VAL A 303 31.64 5.97 2.55
CA VAL A 303 31.72 4.50 2.60
C VAL A 303 33.19 4.07 2.53
N GLU A 304 33.69 3.53 3.63
CA GLU A 304 35.04 2.99 3.74
C GLU A 304 34.99 1.47 3.86
N VAL A 305 35.61 0.73 2.92
CA VAL A 305 35.81 -0.72 3.08
C VAL A 305 36.95 -0.96 4.07
N VAL A 306 36.62 -1.45 5.27
CA VAL A 306 37.60 -1.70 6.34
C VAL A 306 38.18 -3.11 6.29
N TYR A 307 37.48 -4.07 5.68
CA TYR A 307 37.94 -5.45 5.50
C TYR A 307 37.21 -6.14 4.35
N HIS A 308 37.92 -6.98 3.58
CA HIS A 308 37.33 -7.77 2.50
C HIS A 308 37.14 -9.23 2.88
N GLY A 309 36.02 -9.85 2.44
CA GLY A 309 35.79 -11.28 2.57
C GLY A 309 35.46 -11.75 4.00
N ALA A 310 34.71 -10.94 4.74
CA ALA A 310 34.06 -11.36 5.98
C ALA A 310 33.01 -12.44 5.68
N PRO A 311 32.79 -13.39 6.61
CA PRO A 311 31.66 -14.30 6.50
C PRO A 311 30.35 -13.50 6.55
N THR A 312 29.41 -13.84 5.66
CA THR A 312 28.06 -13.30 5.72
C THR A 312 27.27 -13.95 6.87
N PRO A 313 26.34 -13.23 7.51
CA PRO A 313 25.44 -13.80 8.50
C PRO A 313 24.67 -15.01 7.96
N THR A 314 24.29 -15.91 8.86
CA THR A 314 23.40 -17.03 8.51
C THR A 314 21.98 -16.49 8.34
N PRO A 315 21.27 -16.80 7.25
CA PRO A 315 19.90 -16.35 7.07
C PRO A 315 18.97 -16.82 8.20
N VAL A 316 18.07 -15.94 8.65
CA VAL A 316 17.04 -16.27 9.63
C VAL A 316 15.85 -16.92 8.92
N PRO A 317 15.42 -18.14 9.29
CA PRO A 317 14.22 -18.75 8.70
C PRO A 317 12.96 -17.96 9.12
N VAL A 318 12.13 -17.59 8.14
CA VAL A 318 10.86 -16.89 8.41
C VAL A 318 9.65 -17.82 8.37
N ASP A 319 8.84 -17.75 9.42
CA ASP A 319 7.53 -18.39 9.57
C ASP A 319 6.64 -17.45 10.39
N PRO A 320 6.02 -16.45 9.75
CA PRO A 320 5.27 -15.42 10.45
C PRO A 320 3.95 -15.96 11.03
N PRO A 321 3.42 -15.34 12.09
CA PRO A 321 2.12 -15.70 12.66
C PRO A 321 0.95 -15.31 11.74
N VAL A 322 -0.23 -15.90 11.99
CA VAL A 322 -1.43 -15.69 11.15
C VAL A 322 -1.98 -14.27 11.24
N GLU A 323 -1.97 -13.68 12.43
CA GLU A 323 -2.60 -12.37 12.68
C GLU A 323 -1.69 -11.21 12.22
N ASP A 324 -2.27 -10.24 11.51
CA ASP A 324 -1.54 -9.17 10.82
C ASP A 324 -0.69 -8.31 11.77
N GLU A 325 -1.24 -7.90 12.91
CA GLU A 325 -0.51 -7.11 13.93
C GLU A 325 0.66 -7.90 14.52
N ALA A 326 0.47 -9.21 14.75
CA ALA A 326 1.52 -10.07 15.26
C ALA A 326 2.60 -10.33 14.20
N ALA A 327 2.22 -10.39 12.92
CA ALA A 327 3.15 -10.54 11.82
C ALA A 327 4.00 -9.28 11.61
N ALA A 328 3.41 -8.09 11.71
CA ALA A 328 4.17 -6.84 11.70
C ALA A 328 5.21 -6.79 12.83
N ALA A 329 4.81 -7.11 14.07
CA ALA A 329 5.73 -7.19 15.21
C ALA A 329 6.78 -8.32 15.09
N TYR A 330 6.49 -9.37 14.31
CA TYR A 330 7.42 -10.45 14.02
C TYR A 330 8.49 -10.05 12.99
N PHE A 331 8.10 -9.31 11.96
CA PHE A 331 9.01 -8.89 10.89
C PHE A 331 9.85 -7.66 11.23
N GLU A 332 9.34 -6.77 12.09
CA GLU A 332 10.05 -5.56 12.52
C GLU A 332 11.49 -5.81 13.01
N PRO A 333 11.76 -6.72 13.97
CA PRO A 333 13.14 -7.02 14.40
C PRO A 333 13.98 -7.74 13.33
N LEU A 334 13.42 -8.03 12.15
CA LEU A 334 14.13 -8.65 11.03
C LEU A 334 14.39 -7.66 9.88
N GLU A 335 13.97 -6.40 9.98
CA GLU A 335 14.12 -5.40 8.91
C GLU A 335 15.59 -5.27 8.45
N GLY A 336 15.86 -5.56 7.19
CA GLY A 336 17.18 -5.53 6.58
C GLY A 336 18.08 -6.71 6.90
N MET A 337 17.69 -7.60 7.83
CA MET A 337 18.42 -8.84 8.07
C MET A 337 18.24 -9.80 6.90
N VAL A 338 19.26 -10.62 6.63
CA VAL A 338 19.12 -11.71 5.67
C VAL A 338 18.18 -12.77 6.25
N VAL A 339 17.05 -12.99 5.59
CA VAL A 339 16.05 -14.00 5.93
C VAL A 339 15.98 -15.09 4.85
N SER A 340 15.29 -16.19 5.13
CA SER A 340 15.12 -17.30 4.18
C SER A 340 13.83 -18.08 4.40
N LEU A 341 13.36 -18.77 3.36
CA LEU A 341 12.29 -19.75 3.52
C LEU A 341 12.82 -21.02 4.21
N PRO A 342 12.20 -21.50 5.31
CA PRO A 342 12.58 -22.75 5.95
C PRO A 342 12.23 -24.01 5.13
N GLY A 343 11.37 -23.88 4.12
CA GLY A 343 10.92 -24.96 3.25
C GLY A 343 10.15 -24.45 2.03
N PRO A 344 9.51 -25.34 1.25
CA PRO A 344 8.68 -24.94 0.12
C PRO A 344 7.53 -24.03 0.53
N ALA A 345 7.34 -22.94 -0.22
CA ALA A 345 6.20 -22.04 -0.06
C ALA A 345 5.37 -21.99 -1.35
N VAL A 346 4.06 -21.96 -1.21
CA VAL A 346 3.10 -21.89 -2.33
C VAL A 346 2.86 -20.42 -2.67
N ALA A 347 2.92 -20.09 -3.96
CA ALA A 347 2.51 -18.77 -4.44
C ALA A 347 1.00 -18.61 -4.36
N VAL A 348 0.54 -17.65 -3.57
CA VAL A 348 -0.89 -17.30 -3.42
C VAL A 348 -1.27 -16.09 -4.28
N GLY A 349 -0.27 -15.39 -4.81
CA GLY A 349 -0.40 -14.41 -5.90
C GLY A 349 0.78 -14.54 -6.86
N PRO A 350 0.58 -14.29 -8.18
CA PRO A 350 1.64 -14.40 -9.16
C PRO A 350 2.60 -13.22 -9.07
N VAL A 351 3.74 -13.34 -9.78
CA VAL A 351 4.63 -12.19 -9.98
C VAL A 351 3.94 -11.11 -10.83
N ASN A 352 3.87 -9.90 -10.29
CA ASN A 352 3.21 -8.76 -10.90
C ASN A 352 4.19 -7.97 -11.82
N GLN A 353 3.73 -6.82 -12.32
CA GLN A 353 4.52 -5.95 -13.19
C GLN A 353 5.68 -5.22 -12.50
N TYR A 354 5.81 -5.34 -11.18
CA TYR A 354 6.87 -4.75 -10.37
C TYR A 354 7.82 -5.83 -9.81
N GLY A 355 7.76 -7.07 -10.32
CA GLY A 355 8.62 -8.16 -9.82
C GLY A 355 8.16 -8.76 -8.48
N GLU A 356 7.05 -8.28 -7.93
CA GLU A 356 6.56 -8.68 -6.61
C GLU A 356 5.59 -9.86 -6.67
N TYR A 357 5.63 -10.74 -5.67
CA TYR A 357 4.67 -11.82 -5.47
C TYR A 357 4.54 -12.18 -3.99
N ALA A 358 3.58 -13.04 -3.66
CA ALA A 358 3.32 -13.45 -2.28
C ALA A 358 3.26 -14.97 -2.15
N LEU A 359 3.83 -15.45 -1.05
CA LEU A 359 3.98 -16.86 -0.73
C LEU A 359 3.35 -17.17 0.63
N VAL A 360 2.94 -18.42 0.82
CA VAL A 360 2.64 -19.00 2.14
C VAL A 360 3.38 -20.33 2.27
N LEU A 361 4.00 -20.62 3.42
CA LEU A 361 4.68 -21.90 3.62
C LEU A 361 3.71 -23.06 3.40
N ALA A 362 4.15 -24.07 2.63
CA ALA A 362 3.27 -25.16 2.20
C ALA A 362 2.69 -25.98 3.37
N GLU A 363 3.34 -25.95 4.53
CA GLU A 363 2.88 -26.64 5.74
C GLU A 363 1.62 -26.03 6.37
N HIS A 364 1.35 -24.74 6.11
CA HIS A 364 0.11 -24.08 6.54
C HIS A 364 -1.11 -24.54 5.73
N GLY A 365 -0.90 -25.19 4.58
CA GLY A 365 -1.97 -25.74 3.74
C GLY A 365 -2.89 -24.67 3.12
N VAL A 366 -2.42 -23.43 3.02
CA VAL A 366 -3.12 -22.31 2.39
C VAL A 366 -2.64 -22.19 0.95
N ASP A 367 -3.57 -22.33 0.01
CA ASP A 367 -3.33 -22.19 -1.44
C ASP A 367 -3.79 -20.83 -1.99
N ARG A 368 -4.59 -20.09 -1.23
CA ARG A 368 -5.06 -18.74 -1.57
C ARG A 368 -5.42 -17.95 -0.32
N VAL A 369 -5.12 -16.65 -0.34
CA VAL A 369 -5.59 -15.67 0.66
C VAL A 369 -6.63 -14.79 -0.01
N LEU A 370 -7.86 -14.76 0.51
CA LEU A 370 -8.96 -13.98 -0.03
C LEU A 370 -9.14 -12.69 0.76
N HIS A 371 -9.77 -11.68 0.16
CA HIS A 371 -10.17 -10.49 0.91
C HIS A 371 -10.98 -10.86 2.17
N GLY A 372 -10.59 -10.27 3.30
CA GLY A 372 -11.15 -10.55 4.63
C GLY A 372 -10.50 -11.72 5.37
N ASP A 373 -9.57 -12.47 4.74
CA ASP A 373 -8.72 -13.43 5.45
C ASP A 373 -7.54 -12.69 6.13
N PRO A 374 -7.00 -13.23 7.24
CA PRO A 374 -5.73 -12.75 7.79
C PRO A 374 -4.60 -12.86 6.76
N THR A 375 -3.75 -11.85 6.73
CA THR A 375 -2.63 -11.73 5.79
C THR A 375 -1.26 -11.95 6.44
N GLY A 376 -1.20 -12.16 7.77
CA GLY A 376 0.04 -12.34 8.51
C GLY A 376 0.93 -13.49 8.02
N LEU A 377 0.36 -14.57 7.46
CA LEU A 377 1.12 -15.68 6.87
C LEU A 377 1.86 -15.34 5.56
N LEU A 378 1.57 -14.19 4.94
CA LEU A 378 2.15 -13.83 3.66
C LEU A 378 3.64 -13.49 3.80
N VAL A 379 4.49 -14.28 3.16
CA VAL A 379 5.88 -13.92 2.87
C VAL A 379 5.91 -13.28 1.49
N ARG A 380 6.10 -11.96 1.44
CA ARG A 380 6.17 -11.22 0.18
C ARG A 380 7.61 -11.17 -0.32
N VAL A 381 7.73 -11.10 -1.63
CA VAL A 381 9.02 -11.07 -2.32
C VAL A 381 8.95 -9.94 -3.34
N ASP A 382 10.04 -9.18 -3.42
CA ASP A 382 10.28 -8.12 -4.40
C ASP A 382 11.51 -8.51 -5.22
N ASP A 383 11.68 -8.03 -6.44
CA ASP A 383 12.79 -8.50 -7.29
C ASP A 383 14.09 -7.70 -7.14
N GLY A 384 14.14 -6.80 -6.15
CA GLY A 384 15.28 -5.94 -5.90
C GLY A 384 15.37 -4.78 -6.89
N SER A 385 14.26 -4.40 -7.53
CA SER A 385 14.24 -3.36 -8.55
C SER A 385 13.03 -2.43 -8.43
N LEU A 386 13.25 -1.15 -8.75
CA LEU A 386 12.16 -0.18 -8.96
C LEU A 386 11.64 -0.20 -10.41
N VAL A 387 12.09 -1.15 -11.23
CA VAL A 387 11.74 -1.25 -12.64
C VAL A 387 10.34 -1.83 -12.80
N ARG A 388 9.49 -1.11 -13.55
CA ARG A 388 8.23 -1.65 -14.04
C ARG A 388 8.46 -2.48 -15.31
N HIS A 389 7.95 -3.70 -15.32
CA HIS A 389 7.98 -4.62 -16.45
C HIS A 389 6.75 -4.44 -17.34
N GLU A 390 6.97 -4.29 -18.65
CA GLU A 390 5.87 -4.21 -19.64
C GLU A 390 5.38 -5.59 -20.10
N ASP A 391 6.24 -6.62 -20.00
CA ASP A 391 5.94 -7.98 -20.39
C ASP A 391 6.82 -9.00 -19.63
N GLY A 392 6.49 -10.28 -19.76
CA GLY A 392 7.18 -11.36 -19.04
C GLY A 392 8.58 -11.71 -19.55
N SER A 393 9.14 -10.99 -20.52
CA SER A 393 10.51 -11.24 -21.01
C SER A 393 11.59 -10.56 -20.18
N THR A 394 11.22 -9.51 -19.43
CA THR A 394 12.14 -8.78 -18.54
C THR A 394 12.02 -9.20 -17.08
N LEU A 395 11.01 -10.01 -16.72
CA LEU A 395 10.87 -10.55 -15.37
C LEU A 395 12.03 -11.50 -15.02
N PRO A 396 12.63 -11.39 -13.83
CA PRO A 396 13.75 -12.24 -13.41
C PRO A 396 13.34 -13.70 -13.14
N TYR A 397 12.07 -13.91 -12.80
CA TYR A 397 11.47 -15.23 -12.59
C TYR A 397 9.99 -15.20 -12.98
N PHE A 398 9.43 -16.38 -13.25
CA PHE A 398 8.04 -16.54 -13.68
C PHE A 398 7.31 -17.39 -12.64
N VAL A 399 6.58 -16.73 -11.74
CA VAL A 399 5.84 -17.37 -10.65
C VAL A 399 4.34 -17.18 -10.89
N ARG A 400 3.60 -18.26 -11.00
CA ARG A 400 2.13 -18.26 -11.08
C ARG A 400 1.55 -18.67 -9.73
N THR A 401 0.34 -18.21 -9.40
CA THR A 401 -0.44 -18.80 -8.30
C THR A 401 -0.45 -20.33 -8.39
N GLY A 402 -0.20 -20.99 -7.25
CA GLY A 402 -0.11 -22.43 -7.08
C GLY A 402 1.28 -23.03 -7.32
N ASP A 403 2.22 -22.31 -7.95
CA ASP A 403 3.61 -22.76 -8.05
C ASP A 403 4.26 -22.78 -6.65
N GLN A 404 5.28 -23.62 -6.46
CA GLN A 404 6.08 -23.62 -5.23
C GLN A 404 7.42 -22.93 -5.44
N VAL A 405 7.89 -22.21 -4.43
CA VAL A 405 9.20 -21.56 -4.40
C VAL A 405 10.05 -22.15 -3.28
N VAL A 406 11.30 -22.47 -3.61
CA VAL A 406 12.34 -22.96 -2.68
C VAL A 406 13.64 -22.19 -2.91
N ASP A 407 14.60 -22.34 -2.00
CA ASP A 407 15.92 -21.70 -2.05
C ASP A 407 15.86 -20.16 -2.12
N LEU A 408 14.83 -19.54 -1.54
CA LEU A 408 14.69 -18.10 -1.42
C LEU A 408 15.37 -17.59 -0.14
N ALA A 409 16.32 -16.68 -0.31
CA ALA A 409 16.94 -15.95 0.78
C ALA A 409 17.35 -14.54 0.34
N GLY A 410 17.30 -13.61 1.27
CA GLY A 410 17.77 -12.25 1.06
C GLY A 410 17.38 -11.27 2.16
N PRO A 411 17.86 -10.02 2.10
CA PRO A 411 17.49 -8.97 3.04
C PRO A 411 15.98 -8.73 3.06
N LEU A 412 15.41 -8.45 4.23
CA LEU A 412 14.00 -8.12 4.40
C LEU A 412 13.79 -6.60 4.29
N ALA A 413 13.39 -6.11 3.12
CA ALA A 413 13.03 -4.70 2.93
C ALA A 413 11.64 -4.37 3.48
N TYR A 414 11.36 -3.10 3.73
CA TYR A 414 10.02 -2.59 3.99
C TYR A 414 9.65 -1.55 2.93
N THR A 415 8.76 -1.90 2.01
CA THR A 415 8.34 -0.98 0.94
C THR A 415 6.85 -1.09 0.67
N PHE A 416 6.21 0.05 0.37
CA PHE A 416 4.77 0.15 0.10
C PHE A 416 3.90 -0.54 1.17
N GLY A 417 4.25 -0.34 2.45
CA GLY A 417 3.50 -0.83 3.60
C GLY A 417 3.66 -2.31 3.91
N ASN A 418 4.68 -2.99 3.35
CA ASN A 418 4.87 -4.42 3.52
C ASN A 418 6.35 -4.79 3.67
N TYR A 419 6.64 -5.77 4.51
CA TYR A 419 7.94 -6.44 4.53
C TYR A 419 8.05 -7.39 3.34
N LYS A 420 9.19 -7.36 2.64
CA LYS A 420 9.45 -8.15 1.44
C LYS A 420 10.87 -8.68 1.43
N ILE A 421 11.06 -9.92 1.00
CA ILE A 421 12.39 -10.48 0.78
C ILE A 421 12.93 -9.98 -0.56
N GLU A 422 14.15 -9.45 -0.57
CA GLU A 422 14.90 -9.07 -1.77
C GLU A 422 15.88 -10.20 -2.15
N PRO A 423 15.60 -11.04 -3.17
CA PRO A 423 16.38 -12.24 -3.45
C PRO A 423 17.85 -11.95 -3.76
N LEU A 424 18.76 -12.60 -3.02
CA LEU A 424 20.20 -12.55 -3.32
C LEU A 424 20.60 -13.40 -4.54
N ALA A 425 19.73 -14.32 -4.94
CA ALA A 425 19.84 -15.15 -6.12
C ALA A 425 18.44 -15.49 -6.64
N THR A 426 18.34 -15.83 -7.93
CA THR A 426 17.09 -16.30 -8.51
C THR A 426 16.60 -17.54 -7.76
N PRO A 427 15.40 -17.50 -7.15
CA PRO A 427 14.88 -18.65 -6.41
C PRO A 427 14.47 -19.79 -7.35
N THR A 428 14.38 -21.00 -6.82
CA THR A 428 13.95 -22.16 -7.59
C THR A 428 12.42 -22.24 -7.60
N VAL A 429 11.82 -22.17 -8.79
CA VAL A 429 10.36 -22.30 -8.98
C VAL A 429 10.02 -23.72 -9.42
N ILE A 430 9.19 -24.41 -8.63
CA ILE A 430 8.58 -25.70 -8.94
C ILE A 430 7.18 -25.42 -9.49
N THR A 431 7.06 -25.46 -10.81
CA THR A 431 5.81 -25.12 -11.51
C THR A 431 4.70 -26.13 -11.23
N ALA A 432 3.53 -25.65 -10.84
CA ALA A 432 2.33 -26.46 -10.76
C ALA A 432 1.80 -26.80 -12.17
N PRO A 433 1.00 -27.88 -12.33
CA PRO A 433 0.32 -28.18 -13.58
C PRO A 433 -0.53 -26.99 -14.05
N VAL A 434 -0.39 -26.59 -15.32
CA VAL A 434 -1.22 -25.54 -15.90
C VAL A 434 -2.64 -26.05 -16.11
N PRO A 435 -3.67 -25.39 -15.53
CA PRO A 435 -5.05 -25.73 -15.84
C PRO A 435 -5.30 -25.59 -17.35
N PRO A 436 -6.11 -26.47 -17.96
CA PRO A 436 -6.55 -26.24 -19.33
C PRO A 436 -7.36 -24.93 -19.39
N LEU A 437 -7.22 -24.19 -20.48
CA LEU A 437 -8.03 -23.00 -20.73
C LEU A 437 -9.52 -23.37 -20.58
N PRO A 438 -10.26 -22.76 -19.63
CA PRO A 438 -11.67 -23.10 -19.48
C PRO A 438 -12.45 -22.68 -20.74
N GLN A 439 -13.46 -23.46 -21.09
CA GLN A 439 -14.35 -23.19 -22.22
C GLN A 439 -15.78 -23.26 -21.71
N LEU A 440 -16.41 -22.10 -21.54
CA LEU A 440 -17.79 -21.99 -21.10
C LEU A 440 -18.75 -22.26 -22.27
N PRO A 441 -19.95 -22.80 -22.00
CA PRO A 441 -20.90 -23.10 -23.07
C PRO A 441 -21.46 -21.82 -23.69
N GLU A 442 -21.67 -21.85 -25.01
CA GLU A 442 -22.42 -20.80 -25.70
C GLU A 442 -23.89 -20.81 -25.27
N PRO A 443 -24.57 -19.64 -25.20
CA PRO A 443 -25.98 -19.56 -24.85
C PRO A 443 -26.85 -20.26 -25.90
N GLY A 444 -27.67 -21.22 -25.45
CA GLY A 444 -28.71 -21.86 -26.26
C GLY A 444 -29.80 -20.89 -26.73
N PRO A 445 -30.78 -21.33 -27.55
CA PRO A 445 -31.76 -20.45 -28.18
C PRO A 445 -32.64 -19.63 -27.22
N ASP A 446 -32.91 -20.15 -26.02
CA ASP A 446 -33.70 -19.50 -24.98
C ASP A 446 -32.86 -18.94 -23.81
N GLU A 447 -31.55 -18.96 -23.98
CA GLU A 447 -30.58 -18.50 -22.98
C GLU A 447 -30.01 -17.12 -23.34
N PHE A 448 -29.68 -16.38 -22.29
CA PHE A 448 -29.07 -15.06 -22.35
C PHE A 448 -27.83 -15.04 -21.48
N SER A 449 -26.71 -14.59 -22.04
CA SER A 449 -25.46 -14.40 -21.30
C SER A 449 -25.01 -12.95 -21.36
N VAL A 450 -24.53 -12.46 -20.22
CA VAL A 450 -23.92 -11.14 -20.07
C VAL A 450 -22.62 -11.28 -19.29
N ALA A 451 -21.57 -10.60 -19.74
CA ALA A 451 -20.27 -10.56 -19.08
C ALA A 451 -19.78 -9.13 -18.88
N THR A 452 -18.93 -8.93 -17.87
CA THR A 452 -18.10 -7.73 -17.72
C THR A 452 -16.64 -8.08 -17.88
N PHE A 453 -15.86 -7.18 -18.49
CA PHE A 453 -14.44 -7.40 -18.70
C PHE A 453 -13.67 -6.06 -18.74
N ASN A 454 -12.89 -5.77 -17.70
CA ASN A 454 -11.86 -4.73 -17.76
C ASN A 454 -10.72 -5.23 -18.66
N VAL A 455 -10.43 -4.52 -19.75
CA VAL A 455 -9.47 -4.95 -20.78
C VAL A 455 -8.07 -4.33 -20.62
N ASP A 456 -7.78 -3.73 -19.47
CA ASP A 456 -6.49 -3.19 -19.05
C ASP A 456 -5.91 -2.16 -20.05
N ASN A 457 -6.54 -1.01 -20.18
CA ASN A 457 -6.11 0.08 -21.07
C ASN A 457 -5.91 -0.39 -22.53
N LEU A 458 -6.96 -0.89 -23.18
CA LEU A 458 -6.93 -1.27 -24.58
C LEU A 458 -6.89 -0.02 -25.47
N PHE A 459 -5.67 0.46 -25.68
CA PHE A 459 -5.34 1.59 -26.54
C PHE A 459 -4.77 1.14 -27.88
N ASP A 460 -5.02 1.92 -28.91
CA ASP A 460 -4.52 1.66 -30.25
C ASP A 460 -3.17 2.34 -30.50
N TYR A 461 -2.62 2.14 -31.70
CA TYR A 461 -1.32 2.69 -32.10
C TYR A 461 -1.41 4.02 -32.87
N ARG A 462 -2.63 4.56 -33.04
CA ARG A 462 -2.99 5.70 -33.88
C ARG A 462 -2.87 7.00 -33.06
N ASP A 463 -2.95 8.16 -33.73
CA ASP A 463 -2.90 9.47 -33.09
C ASP A 463 -4.27 10.19 -33.23
N PRO A 464 -4.68 11.00 -32.23
CA PRO A 464 -3.95 11.32 -31.00
C PRO A 464 -4.08 10.22 -29.93
N HIS A 465 -3.00 9.98 -29.18
CA HIS A 465 -3.03 9.13 -27.98
C HIS A 465 -3.69 9.91 -26.82
N PRO A 466 -4.72 9.38 -26.13
CA PRO A 466 -5.52 10.20 -25.23
C PRO A 466 -4.86 10.50 -23.87
N VAL A 467 -3.90 9.69 -23.44
CA VAL A 467 -3.22 9.80 -22.14
C VAL A 467 -1.72 9.56 -22.29
N SER A 468 -0.88 10.02 -21.36
CA SER A 468 0.57 9.73 -21.42
C SER A 468 0.94 8.35 -20.88
N ASP A 469 0.06 7.78 -20.06
CA ASP A 469 0.28 6.53 -19.34
C ASP A 469 -1.00 5.64 -19.41
N PRO A 470 -0.89 4.38 -19.87
CA PRO A 470 0.30 3.76 -20.47
C PRO A 470 0.80 4.44 -21.75
N PRO A 471 2.09 4.28 -22.09
CA PRO A 471 2.65 4.76 -23.36
C PRO A 471 1.89 4.20 -24.57
N LYS A 472 1.86 4.96 -25.68
CA LYS A 472 1.21 4.52 -26.92
C LYS A 472 1.81 3.18 -27.40
N PRO A 473 1.00 2.13 -27.60
CA PRO A 473 1.51 0.84 -28.03
C PRO A 473 1.98 0.86 -29.49
N SER A 474 2.88 -0.06 -29.83
CA SER A 474 3.13 -0.39 -31.24
C SER A 474 1.94 -1.12 -31.84
N ARG A 475 1.77 -1.02 -33.17
CA ARG A 475 0.75 -1.77 -33.91
C ARG A 475 0.77 -3.28 -33.61
N ARG A 476 1.97 -3.84 -33.48
CA ARG A 476 2.15 -5.27 -33.20
C ARG A 476 1.64 -5.65 -31.80
N GLN A 477 1.95 -4.84 -30.78
CA GLN A 477 1.46 -5.05 -29.42
C GLN A 477 -0.08 -4.95 -29.38
N TYR A 478 -0.64 -3.94 -30.04
CA TYR A 478 -2.08 -3.77 -30.15
C TYR A 478 -2.78 -4.96 -30.82
N GLU A 479 -2.30 -5.39 -32.00
CA GLU A 479 -2.88 -6.57 -32.70
C GLU A 479 -2.78 -7.84 -31.85
N TRP A 480 -1.64 -8.06 -31.18
CA TRP A 480 -1.45 -9.20 -30.26
C TRP A 480 -2.40 -9.18 -29.06
N ARG A 481 -2.64 -8.00 -28.47
CA ARG A 481 -3.63 -7.85 -27.38
C ARG A 481 -5.05 -8.14 -27.85
N LEU A 482 -5.43 -7.66 -29.03
CA LEU A 482 -6.75 -7.92 -29.61
C LEU A 482 -7.02 -9.40 -29.84
N ASP A 483 -6.04 -10.13 -30.42
CA ASP A 483 -6.20 -11.56 -30.71
C ASP A 483 -6.42 -12.37 -29.40
N ARG A 484 -5.73 -11.99 -28.32
CA ARG A 484 -5.88 -12.63 -26.99
C ARG A 484 -7.19 -12.28 -26.30
N LEU A 485 -7.63 -11.03 -26.38
CA LEU A 485 -8.95 -10.62 -25.88
C LEU A 485 -10.09 -11.33 -26.63
N ALA A 486 -9.96 -11.49 -27.96
CA ALA A 486 -10.94 -12.24 -28.74
C ALA A 486 -10.98 -13.73 -28.35
N ALA A 487 -9.82 -14.34 -28.11
CA ALA A 487 -9.74 -15.71 -27.58
C ALA A 487 -10.38 -15.83 -26.18
N ALA A 488 -10.21 -14.83 -25.30
CA ALA A 488 -10.87 -14.78 -24.00
C ALA A 488 -12.41 -14.66 -24.12
N ILE A 489 -12.92 -13.77 -24.99
CA ILE A 489 -14.36 -13.64 -25.27
C ILE A 489 -14.95 -14.95 -25.80
N LYS A 490 -14.20 -15.68 -26.63
CA LYS A 490 -14.60 -17.00 -27.09
C LYS A 490 -14.61 -18.03 -25.95
N ALA A 491 -13.60 -18.03 -25.09
CA ALA A 491 -13.52 -18.92 -23.92
C ALA A 491 -14.67 -18.67 -22.93
N LEU A 492 -15.20 -17.45 -22.86
CA LEU A 492 -16.42 -17.09 -22.12
C LEU A 492 -17.72 -17.65 -22.75
N GLY A 493 -17.65 -18.39 -23.87
CA GLY A 493 -18.82 -18.88 -24.58
C GLY A 493 -19.48 -17.82 -25.48
N ALA A 494 -18.70 -16.84 -25.95
CA ALA A 494 -19.17 -15.73 -26.80
C ALA A 494 -20.48 -15.08 -26.27
N PRO A 495 -20.42 -14.36 -25.14
CA PRO A 495 -21.59 -13.81 -24.46
C PRO A 495 -22.44 -12.91 -25.36
N ILE A 496 -23.76 -12.88 -25.16
CA ILE A 496 -24.64 -12.03 -25.98
C ILE A 496 -24.32 -10.53 -25.79
N ILE A 497 -24.03 -10.13 -24.55
CA ILE A 497 -23.59 -8.77 -24.20
C ILE A 497 -22.30 -8.87 -23.39
N VAL A 498 -21.29 -8.07 -23.75
CA VAL A 498 -20.06 -7.89 -22.97
C VAL A 498 -19.92 -6.41 -22.65
N GLY A 499 -20.02 -6.01 -21.38
CA GLY A 499 -19.63 -4.69 -20.93
C GLY A 499 -18.11 -4.63 -20.74
N VAL A 500 -17.46 -3.64 -21.34
CA VAL A 500 -16.01 -3.50 -21.27
C VAL A 500 -15.60 -2.19 -20.63
N GLN A 501 -14.49 -2.22 -19.89
CA GLN A 501 -13.89 -1.06 -19.24
C GLN A 501 -12.46 -0.85 -19.76
N GLU A 502 -11.98 0.39 -19.68
CA GLU A 502 -10.63 0.80 -20.11
C GLU A 502 -10.35 0.65 -21.61
N ILE A 503 -11.32 1.06 -22.42
CA ILE A 503 -11.16 1.16 -23.88
C ILE A 503 -10.79 2.59 -24.29
N GLU A 504 -10.05 2.74 -25.40
CA GLU A 504 -9.77 4.08 -25.96
C GLU A 504 -11.01 4.75 -26.57
N GLY A 505 -11.83 3.97 -27.29
CA GLY A 505 -12.91 4.49 -28.12
C GLY A 505 -13.55 3.42 -29.02
N SER A 506 -14.36 3.85 -29.99
CA SER A 506 -15.12 2.91 -30.84
C SER A 506 -14.25 2.08 -31.79
N ASN A 507 -13.15 2.66 -32.28
CA ASN A 507 -12.12 2.01 -33.11
C ASN A 507 -11.61 0.70 -32.51
N VAL A 508 -11.33 0.67 -31.20
CA VAL A 508 -10.80 -0.55 -30.56
C VAL A 508 -11.87 -1.63 -30.44
N LEU A 509 -13.14 -1.25 -30.24
CA LEU A 509 -14.26 -2.18 -30.23
C LEU A 509 -14.52 -2.79 -31.62
N GLU A 510 -14.42 -1.97 -32.67
CA GLU A 510 -14.56 -2.41 -34.05
C GLU A 510 -13.43 -3.38 -34.45
N ASP A 511 -12.19 -3.03 -34.12
CA ASP A 511 -11.01 -3.86 -34.38
C ASP A 511 -11.05 -5.19 -33.61
N LEU A 512 -11.60 -5.19 -32.38
CA LEU A 512 -11.82 -6.39 -31.57
C LEU A 512 -12.94 -7.26 -32.14
N ALA A 513 -14.08 -6.69 -32.48
CA ALA A 513 -15.21 -7.40 -33.10
C ALA A 513 -14.85 -8.04 -34.45
N ALA A 514 -13.89 -7.46 -35.17
CA ALA A 514 -13.38 -7.97 -36.45
C ALA A 514 -12.38 -9.13 -36.31
N ARG A 515 -11.95 -9.50 -35.09
CA ARG A 515 -10.97 -10.57 -34.87
C ARG A 515 -11.51 -11.91 -35.36
N PRO A 516 -10.71 -12.71 -36.12
CA PRO A 516 -11.18 -13.98 -36.70
C PRO A 516 -11.82 -14.94 -35.70
N GLU A 517 -11.35 -14.94 -34.45
CA GLU A 517 -11.81 -15.82 -33.38
C GLU A 517 -13.28 -15.58 -33.02
N ILE A 518 -13.77 -14.35 -33.17
CA ILE A 518 -15.13 -13.93 -32.77
C ILE A 518 -15.95 -13.27 -33.89
N ALA A 519 -15.39 -13.08 -35.08
CA ALA A 519 -16.05 -12.41 -36.21
C ALA A 519 -17.38 -13.08 -36.61
N ASP A 520 -17.47 -14.40 -36.50
CA ASP A 520 -18.67 -15.18 -36.85
C ASP A 520 -19.88 -14.88 -35.92
N TYR A 521 -19.64 -14.38 -34.70
CA TYR A 521 -20.69 -14.01 -33.75
C TYR A 521 -21.28 -12.61 -34.00
N ARG A 522 -20.76 -11.87 -35.00
CA ARG A 522 -21.31 -10.56 -35.42
C ARG A 522 -21.44 -9.56 -34.27
N TYR A 523 -20.39 -9.45 -33.47
CA TYR A 523 -20.31 -8.41 -32.45
C TYR A 523 -20.35 -7.01 -33.07
N GLN A 524 -21.03 -6.10 -32.40
CA GLN A 524 -21.00 -4.67 -32.69
C GLN A 524 -20.67 -3.89 -31.41
N GLY A 525 -19.79 -2.89 -31.53
CA GLY A 525 -19.44 -1.97 -30.45
C GLY A 525 -20.50 -0.88 -30.24
N PHE A 526 -20.84 -0.61 -28.99
CA PHE A 526 -21.71 0.48 -28.55
C PHE A 526 -20.98 1.31 -27.50
N TRP A 527 -20.82 2.61 -27.78
CA TRP A 527 -19.96 3.52 -27.01
C TRP A 527 -20.46 4.96 -27.13
N ILE A 528 -20.18 5.77 -26.11
CA ILE A 528 -20.35 7.22 -26.11
C ILE A 528 -19.09 7.81 -25.46
N ASP A 529 -18.44 8.74 -26.15
CA ASP A 529 -17.19 9.41 -25.74
C ASP A 529 -17.27 9.97 -24.32
N GLY A 530 -16.35 9.51 -23.46
CA GLY A 530 -16.20 9.96 -22.08
C GLY A 530 -15.11 11.03 -21.93
N PRO A 531 -15.09 11.77 -20.81
CA PRO A 531 -14.18 12.90 -20.64
C PRO A 531 -12.72 12.51 -20.32
N GLY A 532 -12.40 11.22 -20.17
CA GLY A 532 -11.16 10.76 -19.52
C GLY A 532 -10.19 9.94 -20.37
N GLY A 533 -10.51 9.61 -21.62
CA GLY A 533 -9.62 8.85 -22.51
C GLY A 533 -9.44 7.36 -22.17
N ARG A 534 -9.97 6.91 -21.02
CA ARG A 534 -10.16 5.52 -20.62
C ARG A 534 -11.66 5.30 -20.44
N ASP A 535 -12.32 4.86 -21.49
CA ASP A 535 -13.77 4.79 -21.57
C ASP A 535 -14.32 3.41 -21.23
N ILE A 536 -15.66 3.33 -21.27
CA ILE A 536 -16.45 2.11 -21.10
C ILE A 536 -17.33 1.91 -22.34
N GLY A 537 -17.72 0.67 -22.62
CA GLY A 537 -18.54 0.35 -23.78
C GLY A 537 -19.20 -1.02 -23.69
N PHE A 538 -19.90 -1.40 -24.76
CA PHE A 538 -20.44 -2.74 -24.93
C PHE A 538 -20.02 -3.36 -26.26
N LEU A 539 -19.78 -4.67 -26.26
CA LEU A 539 -19.85 -5.52 -27.44
C LEU A 539 -21.15 -6.34 -27.37
N VAL A 540 -21.97 -6.28 -28.42
CA VAL A 540 -23.26 -7.00 -28.48
C VAL A 540 -23.34 -7.88 -29.72
N ARG A 541 -23.75 -9.14 -29.54
CA ARG A 541 -24.00 -10.12 -30.61
C ARG A 541 -25.26 -9.78 -31.39
N THR A 542 -25.12 -9.21 -32.60
CA THR A 542 -26.25 -8.72 -33.40
C THR A 542 -27.11 -9.82 -34.04
N ASP A 543 -26.58 -11.05 -34.11
CA ASP A 543 -27.34 -12.24 -34.47
C ASP A 543 -28.37 -12.62 -33.38
N ARG A 544 -28.08 -12.32 -32.12
CA ARG A 544 -28.90 -12.69 -30.96
C ARG A 544 -29.67 -11.53 -30.31
N ALA A 545 -29.20 -10.29 -30.45
CA ALA A 545 -29.84 -9.13 -29.85
C ALA A 545 -29.81 -7.89 -30.77
N GLU A 546 -30.71 -6.95 -30.55
CA GLU A 546 -30.74 -5.64 -31.19
C GLU A 546 -30.73 -4.54 -30.13
N VAL A 547 -29.79 -3.60 -30.21
CA VAL A 547 -29.76 -2.44 -29.31
C VAL A 547 -30.71 -1.37 -29.85
N VAL A 548 -31.79 -1.14 -29.11
CA VAL A 548 -32.86 -0.19 -29.47
C VAL A 548 -32.74 1.16 -28.76
N GLY A 549 -31.84 1.26 -27.78
CA GLY A 549 -31.54 2.51 -27.08
C GLY A 549 -30.16 2.49 -26.44
N ILE A 550 -29.50 3.64 -26.42
CA ILE A 550 -28.21 3.87 -25.75
C ILE A 550 -28.25 5.25 -25.08
N GLY A 551 -27.65 5.37 -23.89
CA GLY A 551 -27.50 6.63 -23.18
C GLY A 551 -26.36 6.60 -22.18
N GLN A 552 -25.69 7.74 -22.00
CA GLN A 552 -24.65 7.92 -21.00
C GLN A 552 -25.18 8.88 -19.92
N TYR A 553 -25.07 8.47 -18.66
CA TYR A 553 -25.80 9.09 -17.56
C TYR A 553 -24.87 9.85 -16.61
N GLN A 554 -24.58 11.09 -16.98
CA GLN A 554 -23.82 12.03 -16.17
C GLN A 554 -24.52 12.33 -14.84
N ALA A 555 -23.79 12.23 -13.74
CA ALA A 555 -24.22 12.74 -12.45
C ALA A 555 -23.78 14.21 -12.25
N PRO A 556 -24.46 14.97 -11.37
CA PRO A 556 -24.02 16.32 -11.01
C PRO A 556 -22.59 16.36 -10.46
N GLU A 557 -22.00 17.55 -10.45
CA GLU A 557 -20.73 17.84 -9.77
C GLU A 557 -19.50 17.04 -10.25
N GLY A 558 -19.57 16.39 -11.41
CA GLY A 558 -18.44 15.62 -11.93
C GLY A 558 -18.15 14.35 -11.11
N LEU A 559 -19.18 13.77 -10.48
CA LEU A 559 -19.07 12.57 -9.66
C LEU A 559 -18.33 11.43 -10.38
N PHE A 560 -18.59 11.25 -11.67
CA PHE A 560 -17.92 10.24 -12.49
C PHE A 560 -16.83 10.87 -13.37
N SER A 561 -15.65 10.25 -13.37
CA SER A 561 -14.69 10.41 -14.47
C SER A 561 -15.12 9.64 -15.73
N ARG A 562 -15.91 8.57 -15.54
CA ARG A 562 -16.45 7.67 -16.57
C ARG A 562 -17.93 7.43 -16.29
N PRO A 563 -18.83 8.22 -16.87
CA PRO A 563 -20.24 8.16 -16.52
C PRO A 563 -20.85 6.83 -16.97
N PRO A 564 -21.79 6.25 -16.21
CA PRO A 564 -22.43 4.99 -16.55
C PRO A 564 -23.03 5.01 -17.96
N LEU A 565 -22.78 3.97 -18.74
CA LEU A 565 -23.34 3.79 -20.08
C LEU A 565 -24.42 2.72 -20.00
N ALA A 566 -25.64 3.04 -20.43
CA ALA A 566 -26.74 2.08 -20.47
C ALA A 566 -27.19 1.80 -21.90
N ILE A 567 -27.49 0.54 -22.18
CA ILE A 567 -28.17 0.09 -23.39
C ILE A 567 -29.52 -0.55 -23.05
N THR A 568 -30.48 -0.40 -23.95
CA THR A 568 -31.70 -1.21 -24.01
C THR A 568 -31.58 -2.14 -25.21
N ALA A 569 -31.63 -3.44 -24.98
CA ALA A 569 -31.51 -4.45 -26.02
C ALA A 569 -32.73 -5.37 -26.06
N THR A 570 -33.18 -5.75 -27.25
CA THR A 570 -34.15 -6.84 -27.44
C THR A 570 -33.38 -8.13 -27.77
N VAL A 571 -33.46 -9.11 -26.86
CA VAL A 571 -32.83 -10.42 -27.00
C VAL A 571 -33.81 -11.36 -27.69
N ARG A 572 -33.38 -12.00 -28.77
CA ARG A 572 -34.19 -12.97 -29.52
C ARG A 572 -34.10 -14.34 -28.84
N THR A 573 -35.26 -14.86 -28.44
CA THR A 573 -35.44 -16.20 -27.89
C THR A 573 -36.33 -17.03 -28.82
N GLU A 574 -36.17 -18.35 -28.81
CA GLU A 574 -36.97 -19.26 -29.64
C GLU A 574 -38.40 -19.40 -29.09
N SER A 575 -38.53 -19.50 -27.76
CA SER A 575 -39.78 -19.82 -27.07
C SER A 575 -40.52 -18.58 -26.55
N ALA A 576 -39.82 -17.51 -26.17
CA ALA A 576 -40.43 -16.30 -25.60
C ALA A 576 -40.48 -15.10 -26.58
N GLY A 577 -39.95 -15.25 -27.80
CA GLY A 577 -39.85 -14.16 -28.77
C GLY A 577 -38.78 -13.13 -28.37
N GLU A 578 -39.05 -11.85 -28.59
CA GLU A 578 -38.14 -10.77 -28.21
C GLU A 578 -38.34 -10.37 -26.74
N VAL A 579 -37.27 -10.43 -25.96
CA VAL A 579 -37.24 -10.09 -24.53
C VAL A 579 -36.37 -8.86 -24.32
N THR A 580 -36.91 -7.82 -23.70
CA THR A 580 -36.15 -6.59 -23.40
C THR A 580 -35.23 -6.79 -22.20
N VAL A 581 -33.97 -6.41 -22.34
CA VAL A 581 -32.97 -6.34 -21.27
C VAL A 581 -32.35 -4.96 -21.25
N TYR A 582 -32.16 -4.41 -20.05
CA TYR A 582 -31.43 -3.17 -19.80
C TYR A 582 -30.07 -3.53 -19.20
N ALA A 583 -28.98 -3.01 -19.76
CA ALA A 583 -27.64 -3.24 -19.22
C ALA A 583 -26.94 -1.89 -18.97
N ILE A 584 -26.35 -1.73 -17.79
CA ILE A 584 -25.62 -0.53 -17.35
C ILE A 584 -24.19 -0.96 -17.04
N VAL A 585 -23.22 -0.48 -17.83
CA VAL A 585 -21.79 -0.73 -17.59
C VAL A 585 -21.18 0.45 -16.83
N ASN A 586 -20.30 0.12 -15.90
CA ASN A 586 -19.65 1.06 -14.99
C ASN A 586 -18.14 0.83 -14.93
N HIS A 587 -17.41 1.89 -14.54
CA HIS A 587 -16.05 1.81 -14.07
C HIS A 587 -15.87 2.87 -12.97
N PHE A 588 -16.02 2.45 -11.70
CA PHE A 588 -15.94 3.36 -10.55
C PHE A 588 -14.52 3.85 -10.33
N ILE A 589 -14.36 4.93 -9.53
CA ILE A 589 -13.03 5.40 -9.17
C ILE A 589 -12.24 4.32 -8.42
N SER A 590 -10.97 4.15 -8.77
CA SER A 590 -10.10 3.18 -8.11
C SER A 590 -9.85 3.55 -6.64
N LYS A 591 -9.27 2.62 -5.89
CA LYS A 591 -8.83 2.84 -4.51
C LYS A 591 -7.50 3.61 -4.41
N ALA A 592 -7.02 4.19 -5.52
CA ALA A 592 -5.79 4.99 -5.55
C ALA A 592 -5.93 6.22 -4.64
N GLY A 593 -4.95 6.42 -3.74
CA GLY A 593 -5.01 7.43 -2.68
C GLY A 593 -5.59 6.93 -1.35
N GLY A 594 -6.05 5.68 -1.29
CA GLY A 594 -6.49 5.01 -0.08
C GLY A 594 -8.02 4.92 0.07
N GLU A 595 -8.46 3.97 0.89
CA GLU A 595 -9.88 3.64 1.06
C GLU A 595 -10.68 4.82 1.62
N ALA A 596 -10.18 5.45 2.69
CA ALA A 596 -10.88 6.54 3.38
C ALA A 596 -11.18 7.74 2.47
N LEU A 597 -10.31 8.03 1.51
CA LEU A 597 -10.51 9.11 0.54
C LEU A 597 -11.52 8.74 -0.55
N THR A 598 -11.51 7.49 -0.99
CA THR A 598 -12.17 7.07 -2.22
C THR A 598 -13.52 6.39 -1.98
N GLU A 599 -13.74 5.74 -0.83
CA GLU A 599 -14.98 5.04 -0.48
C GLU A 599 -16.20 5.95 -0.50
N PRO A 600 -16.20 7.17 0.09
CA PRO A 600 -17.38 8.02 0.08
C PRO A 600 -17.83 8.42 -1.34
N ARG A 601 -16.88 8.54 -2.28
CA ARG A 601 -17.18 8.80 -3.69
C ARG A 601 -17.79 7.57 -4.35
N ARG A 602 -17.22 6.38 -4.16
CA ARG A 602 -17.79 5.12 -4.66
C ARG A 602 -19.20 4.83 -4.12
N ILE A 603 -19.49 5.17 -2.86
CA ILE A 603 -20.85 5.09 -2.30
C ILE A 603 -21.81 5.97 -3.11
N ARG A 604 -21.44 7.21 -3.44
CA ARG A 604 -22.28 8.09 -4.26
C ARG A 604 -22.44 7.57 -5.70
N GLU A 605 -21.38 7.01 -6.28
CA GLU A 605 -21.42 6.36 -7.61
C GLU A 605 -22.39 5.16 -7.62
N ALA A 606 -22.39 4.37 -6.55
CA ALA A 606 -23.32 3.28 -6.30
C ALA A 606 -24.77 3.76 -6.14
N GLU A 607 -25.01 4.77 -5.31
CA GLU A 607 -26.34 5.36 -5.10
C GLU A 607 -26.92 5.94 -6.40
N TRP A 608 -26.07 6.57 -7.23
CA TRP A 608 -26.49 7.06 -8.54
C TRP A 608 -26.93 5.92 -9.47
N ASN A 609 -26.16 4.83 -9.51
CA ASN A 609 -26.56 3.65 -10.28
C ASN A 609 -27.87 3.03 -9.78
N ALA A 610 -28.07 2.94 -8.45
CA ALA A 610 -29.34 2.51 -7.88
C ALA A 610 -30.51 3.42 -8.32
N HIS A 611 -30.29 4.73 -8.39
CA HIS A 611 -31.27 5.67 -8.93
C HIS A 611 -31.59 5.43 -10.41
N LEU A 612 -30.61 5.10 -11.25
CA LEU A 612 -30.84 4.74 -12.65
C LEU A 612 -31.71 3.48 -12.78
N VAL A 613 -31.45 2.47 -11.95
CA VAL A 613 -32.28 1.26 -11.87
C VAL A 613 -33.71 1.62 -11.46
N ASP A 614 -33.90 2.48 -10.46
CA ASP A 614 -35.23 2.95 -10.04
C ASP A 614 -35.99 3.64 -11.19
N GLN A 615 -35.31 4.44 -12.01
CA GLN A 615 -35.93 5.10 -13.17
C GLN A 615 -36.38 4.11 -14.25
N ILE A 616 -35.62 3.03 -14.46
CA ILE A 616 -35.98 1.95 -15.39
C ILE A 616 -37.19 1.19 -14.84
N LEU A 617 -37.14 0.75 -13.59
CA LEU A 617 -38.22 -0.01 -12.95
C LEU A 617 -39.52 0.79 -12.77
N ALA A 618 -39.44 2.12 -12.69
CA ALA A 618 -40.63 2.98 -12.70
C ALA A 618 -41.39 2.91 -14.04
N ARG A 619 -40.71 2.57 -15.14
CA ARG A 619 -41.27 2.43 -16.49
C ARG A 619 -41.59 0.97 -16.83
N ASP A 620 -40.77 0.05 -16.34
CA ASP A 620 -40.91 -1.39 -16.50
C ASP A 620 -40.70 -2.13 -15.16
N PRO A 621 -41.77 -2.30 -14.35
CA PRO A 621 -41.65 -2.83 -12.98
C PRO A 621 -41.08 -4.25 -12.86
N ASP A 622 -41.21 -5.07 -13.90
CA ASP A 622 -40.66 -6.44 -13.96
C ASP A 622 -39.37 -6.52 -14.81
N GLY A 623 -38.85 -5.37 -15.24
CA GLY A 623 -37.75 -5.26 -16.19
C GLY A 623 -36.51 -6.04 -15.80
N TYR A 624 -35.87 -6.65 -16.80
CA TYR A 624 -34.61 -7.36 -16.66
C TYR A 624 -33.47 -6.35 -16.76
N VAL A 625 -32.98 -5.89 -15.61
CA VAL A 625 -31.89 -4.91 -15.52
C VAL A 625 -30.64 -5.59 -15.02
N VAL A 626 -29.52 -5.33 -15.70
CA VAL A 626 -28.17 -5.75 -15.35
C VAL A 626 -27.34 -4.50 -15.05
N VAL A 627 -26.70 -4.46 -13.89
CA VAL A 627 -25.64 -3.50 -13.56
C VAL A 627 -24.35 -4.28 -13.48
N LEU A 628 -23.36 -3.90 -14.29
CA LEU A 628 -22.10 -4.62 -14.40
C LEU A 628 -20.92 -3.67 -14.54
N GLY A 629 -19.72 -4.16 -14.27
CA GLY A 629 -18.50 -3.38 -14.42
C GLY A 629 -17.43 -3.72 -13.41
N ASP A 630 -16.28 -3.09 -13.60
CA ASP A 630 -15.29 -2.88 -12.55
C ASP A 630 -15.82 -1.80 -11.59
N LEU A 631 -16.31 -2.24 -10.43
CA LEU A 631 -16.84 -1.32 -9.42
C LEU A 631 -15.77 -0.90 -8.40
N ASN A 632 -14.53 -1.35 -8.57
CA ASN A 632 -13.40 -1.04 -7.70
C ASN A 632 -13.69 -1.25 -6.21
N ASP A 633 -14.54 -2.22 -5.87
CA ASP A 633 -14.93 -2.47 -4.50
C ASP A 633 -15.36 -3.92 -4.23
N TYR A 634 -15.35 -4.34 -2.97
CA TYR A 634 -15.48 -5.74 -2.57
C TYR A 634 -16.93 -6.22 -2.51
N TYR A 635 -17.10 -7.55 -2.55
CA TYR A 635 -18.42 -8.21 -2.57
C TYR A 635 -19.40 -7.73 -1.48
N ASP A 636 -18.92 -7.46 -0.28
CA ASP A 636 -19.71 -7.11 0.92
C ASP A 636 -19.49 -5.67 1.41
N SER A 637 -18.84 -4.83 0.60
CA SER A 637 -18.46 -3.46 0.96
C SER A 637 -19.64 -2.49 0.99
N ALA A 638 -19.40 -1.28 1.52
CA ALA A 638 -20.43 -0.26 1.61
C ALA A 638 -20.95 0.22 0.24
N PRO A 639 -20.11 0.46 -0.79
CA PRO A 639 -20.60 0.78 -2.12
C PRO A 639 -21.49 -0.31 -2.73
N LEU A 640 -21.10 -1.59 -2.65
CA LEU A 640 -21.91 -2.69 -3.19
C LEU A 640 -23.25 -2.80 -2.48
N ARG A 641 -23.26 -2.65 -1.16
CA ARG A 641 -24.50 -2.63 -0.38
C ARG A 641 -25.41 -1.47 -0.75
N ALA A 642 -24.86 -0.25 -0.89
CA ALA A 642 -25.61 0.93 -1.30
C ALA A 642 -26.26 0.74 -2.69
N LEU A 643 -25.52 0.12 -3.63
CA LEU A 643 -26.03 -0.20 -4.96
C LEU A 643 -27.14 -1.26 -4.92
N MET A 644 -26.94 -2.34 -4.15
CA MET A 644 -27.90 -3.44 -4.08
C MET A 644 -29.17 -3.10 -3.32
N GLU A 645 -29.07 -2.38 -2.21
CA GLU A 645 -30.21 -1.97 -1.38
C GLU A 645 -30.99 -0.81 -2.02
N GLY A 646 -30.26 0.18 -2.53
CA GLY A 646 -30.83 1.41 -3.05
C GLY A 646 -31.72 2.13 -2.03
N SER A 647 -32.71 2.88 -2.52
CA SER A 647 -33.64 3.66 -1.68
C SER A 647 -34.87 2.87 -1.19
N THR A 648 -34.95 1.56 -1.47
CA THR A 648 -36.20 0.78 -1.36
C THR A 648 -36.10 -0.37 -0.35
N PRO A 649 -37.08 -0.52 0.58
CA PRO A 649 -37.09 -1.64 1.51
C PRO A 649 -37.19 -2.99 0.80
N GLY A 650 -36.20 -3.87 1.00
CA GLY A 650 -36.14 -5.22 0.42
C GLY A 650 -35.09 -5.44 -0.68
N GLY A 651 -34.37 -4.39 -1.09
CA GLY A 651 -33.30 -4.45 -2.10
C GLY A 651 -33.78 -4.39 -3.55
N ARG A 652 -32.92 -3.89 -4.44
CA ARG A 652 -33.18 -3.66 -5.87
C ARG A 652 -32.40 -4.58 -6.79
N LEU A 653 -31.24 -5.07 -6.36
CA LEU A 653 -30.38 -5.95 -7.14
C LEU A 653 -29.92 -7.16 -6.31
N VAL A 654 -29.67 -8.25 -7.00
CA VAL A 654 -29.12 -9.50 -6.47
C VAL A 654 -27.77 -9.72 -7.13
N HIS A 655 -26.77 -10.08 -6.33
CA HIS A 655 -25.45 -10.42 -6.85
C HIS A 655 -25.48 -11.81 -7.48
N THR A 656 -25.08 -11.93 -8.75
CA THR A 656 -25.14 -13.21 -9.48
C THR A 656 -24.19 -14.28 -8.92
N LEU A 657 -23.06 -13.86 -8.34
CA LEU A 657 -22.11 -14.75 -7.65
C LEU A 657 -22.52 -15.18 -6.22
N ALA A 658 -23.74 -14.88 -5.75
CA ALA A 658 -24.14 -15.17 -4.37
C ALA A 658 -24.07 -16.67 -4.00
N GLU A 659 -24.25 -17.56 -4.97
CA GLU A 659 -24.20 -19.03 -4.79
C GLU A 659 -22.87 -19.65 -5.25
N VAL A 660 -21.92 -18.86 -5.75
CA VAL A 660 -20.57 -19.32 -6.15
C VAL A 660 -19.73 -19.57 -4.89
N ASP A 661 -18.84 -20.56 -4.85
CA ASP A 661 -17.98 -20.75 -3.67
C ASP A 661 -17.12 -19.50 -3.40
N ARG A 662 -16.97 -19.07 -2.15
CA ARG A 662 -16.19 -17.87 -1.77
C ARG A 662 -14.79 -17.90 -2.38
N LYS A 663 -14.15 -19.07 -2.44
CA LYS A 663 -12.80 -19.23 -2.99
C LYS A 663 -12.68 -18.94 -4.50
N GLU A 664 -13.79 -18.99 -5.22
CA GLU A 664 -13.87 -18.69 -6.66
C GLU A 664 -14.39 -17.28 -6.91
N ARG A 665 -14.70 -16.49 -5.85
CA ARG A 665 -15.20 -15.11 -5.97
C ARG A 665 -14.03 -14.13 -5.95
N TYR A 666 -13.21 -14.16 -6.98
CA TYR A 666 -12.18 -13.14 -7.22
C TYR A 666 -12.09 -12.82 -8.70
N SER A 667 -11.63 -11.61 -8.98
CA SER A 667 -11.29 -11.18 -10.34
C SER A 667 -9.93 -10.49 -10.42
N PHE A 668 -9.32 -10.17 -9.28
CA PHE A 668 -8.07 -9.43 -9.19
C PHE A 668 -7.21 -9.94 -8.04
N ILE A 669 -5.89 -9.81 -8.12
CA ILE A 669 -4.96 -10.11 -7.00
C ILE A 669 -4.10 -8.89 -6.73
N TYR A 670 -4.16 -8.39 -5.49
CA TYR A 670 -3.37 -7.26 -5.02
C TYR A 670 -2.53 -7.67 -3.82
N GLN A 671 -1.20 -7.50 -3.91
CA GLN A 671 -0.24 -7.81 -2.84
C GLN A 671 -0.42 -9.21 -2.22
N GLY A 672 -0.79 -10.21 -3.04
CA GLY A 672 -1.03 -11.59 -2.60
C GLY A 672 -2.46 -11.91 -2.16
N VAL A 673 -3.35 -10.92 -2.10
CA VAL A 673 -4.74 -11.07 -1.67
C VAL A 673 -5.66 -11.09 -2.89
N SER A 674 -6.45 -12.14 -3.03
CA SER A 674 -7.45 -12.27 -4.09
C SER A 674 -8.72 -11.49 -3.74
N GLN A 675 -9.18 -10.66 -4.67
CA GLN A 675 -10.25 -9.68 -4.48
C GLN A 675 -11.26 -9.78 -5.63
N LEU A 676 -12.54 -9.57 -5.34
CA LEU A 676 -13.58 -9.40 -6.37
C LEU A 676 -13.81 -7.91 -6.56
N LEU A 677 -13.53 -7.39 -7.75
CA LEU A 677 -13.77 -5.99 -8.14
C LEU A 677 -14.75 -5.87 -9.31
N ASP A 678 -14.92 -6.96 -10.07
CA ASP A 678 -15.79 -7.04 -11.23
C ASP A 678 -17.12 -7.71 -10.86
N HIS A 679 -18.23 -7.02 -11.13
CA HIS A 679 -19.53 -7.47 -10.66
C HIS A 679 -20.55 -7.59 -11.79
N VAL A 680 -21.49 -8.51 -11.60
CA VAL A 680 -22.73 -8.60 -12.36
C VAL A 680 -23.88 -8.70 -11.35
N LEU A 681 -24.65 -7.61 -11.25
CA LEU A 681 -25.79 -7.45 -10.38
C LEU A 681 -27.06 -7.39 -11.23
N VAL A 682 -28.15 -8.03 -10.79
CA VAL A 682 -29.37 -8.12 -11.59
C VAL A 682 -30.63 -7.87 -10.78
N THR A 683 -31.71 -7.42 -11.41
CA THR A 683 -33.01 -7.29 -10.74
C THR A 683 -33.52 -8.65 -10.25
N PRO A 684 -34.32 -8.70 -9.16
CA PRO A 684 -34.90 -9.95 -8.67
C PRO A 684 -35.73 -10.73 -9.70
N SER A 685 -36.31 -10.05 -10.71
CA SER A 685 -37.04 -10.70 -11.80
C SER A 685 -36.11 -11.51 -12.71
N LEU A 686 -34.93 -10.97 -13.03
CA LEU A 686 -33.90 -11.67 -13.80
C LEU A 686 -33.12 -12.68 -12.95
N ALA A 687 -32.88 -12.40 -11.67
CA ALA A 687 -32.22 -13.34 -10.75
C ALA A 687 -32.93 -14.71 -10.67
N LYS A 688 -34.26 -14.73 -10.76
CA LYS A 688 -35.07 -15.98 -10.82
C LYS A 688 -34.81 -16.82 -12.07
N ARG A 689 -34.16 -16.25 -13.09
CA ARG A 689 -33.79 -16.89 -14.34
C ARG A 689 -32.32 -17.29 -14.40
N LEU A 690 -31.53 -16.95 -13.37
CA LEU A 690 -30.11 -17.27 -13.31
C LEU A 690 -29.91 -18.78 -13.28
N GLU A 691 -29.10 -19.30 -14.19
CA GLU A 691 -28.70 -20.71 -14.22
C GLU A 691 -27.36 -20.91 -13.51
N TRP A 692 -26.39 -20.06 -13.84
CA TRP A 692 -25.06 -20.05 -13.23
C TRP A 692 -24.38 -18.71 -13.51
N ALA A 693 -23.39 -18.39 -12.68
CA ALA A 693 -22.47 -17.29 -12.90
C ALA A 693 -21.08 -17.70 -12.37
N THR A 694 -20.02 -17.14 -12.95
CA THR A 694 -18.64 -17.41 -12.52
C THR A 694 -17.71 -16.33 -13.04
N PRO A 695 -16.64 -15.98 -12.30
CA PRO A 695 -15.44 -15.44 -12.91
C PRO A 695 -14.78 -16.52 -13.79
N LEU A 696 -14.11 -16.10 -14.85
CA LEU A 696 -13.28 -16.98 -15.69
C LEU A 696 -11.82 -16.74 -15.31
N HIS A 697 -11.25 -17.62 -14.49
CA HIS A 697 -9.88 -17.50 -13.96
C HIS A 697 -8.81 -17.76 -15.03
N ILE A 698 -8.53 -16.75 -15.84
CA ILE A 698 -7.51 -16.78 -16.90
C ILE A 698 -6.46 -15.69 -16.73
N ASN A 699 -6.69 -14.69 -15.89
CA ASN A 699 -5.90 -13.46 -15.82
C ASN A 699 -5.25 -13.28 -14.45
N ALA A 700 -6.04 -13.21 -13.37
CA ALA A 700 -5.56 -12.77 -12.07
C ALA A 700 -4.43 -13.65 -11.50
N ASP A 701 -4.49 -14.95 -11.77
CA ASP A 701 -3.52 -15.95 -11.27
C ASP A 701 -2.23 -16.04 -12.07
N TYR A 702 -2.11 -15.33 -13.19
CA TYR A 702 -1.01 -15.48 -14.13
C TYR A 702 -0.10 -14.25 -14.10
N PRO A 703 1.23 -14.44 -14.19
CA PRO A 703 2.15 -13.32 -14.32
C PRO A 703 2.12 -12.74 -15.73
N LEU A 704 2.80 -11.60 -15.93
CA LEU A 704 2.86 -10.95 -17.24
C LEU A 704 3.26 -11.93 -18.35
N PRO A 705 2.51 -11.98 -19.46
CA PRO A 705 2.78 -12.89 -20.55
C PRO A 705 4.05 -12.50 -21.27
N ARG A 706 4.80 -13.49 -21.78
CA ARG A 706 5.88 -13.20 -22.72
C ARG A 706 5.30 -12.71 -24.05
N PRO A 707 5.97 -11.79 -24.76
CA PRO A 707 5.53 -11.34 -26.07
C PRO A 707 5.24 -12.52 -27.01
N GLU A 708 4.22 -12.36 -27.85
CA GLU A 708 3.83 -13.35 -28.89
C GLU A 708 3.23 -14.66 -28.35
N THR A 709 3.01 -14.77 -27.03
CA THR A 709 2.24 -15.85 -26.44
C THR A 709 0.80 -15.80 -26.97
N PRO A 710 0.29 -16.86 -27.64
CA PRO A 710 -1.01 -16.81 -28.30
C PRO A 710 -2.18 -17.10 -27.36
N ASP A 711 -1.93 -17.65 -26.17
CA ASP A 711 -3.00 -18.00 -25.24
C ASP A 711 -3.55 -16.76 -24.50
N PRO A 712 -4.82 -16.80 -24.09
CA PRO A 712 -5.49 -15.65 -23.51
C PRO A 712 -5.15 -15.44 -22.03
N HIS A 713 -4.28 -16.24 -21.40
CA HIS A 713 -4.01 -16.06 -19.97
C HIS A 713 -3.22 -14.77 -19.73
N ARG A 714 -3.63 -13.95 -18.75
CA ARG A 714 -3.11 -12.61 -18.49
C ARG A 714 -3.21 -11.69 -19.71
N CYS A 715 -4.35 -11.68 -20.39
CA CYS A 715 -4.66 -10.67 -21.42
C CYS A 715 -5.17 -9.35 -20.82
N SER A 716 -5.56 -9.39 -19.55
CA SER A 716 -5.85 -8.30 -18.63
C SER A 716 -5.31 -8.71 -17.25
N ASP A 717 -5.22 -7.78 -16.31
CA ASP A 717 -5.02 -8.05 -14.88
C ASP A 717 -6.31 -8.44 -14.14
N HIS A 718 -7.47 -8.24 -14.76
CA HIS A 718 -8.79 -8.65 -14.26
C HIS A 718 -9.30 -9.92 -14.94
N ASP A 719 -9.87 -10.87 -14.18
CA ASP A 719 -10.68 -11.95 -14.74
C ASP A 719 -12.06 -11.42 -15.16
N PRO A 720 -12.56 -11.80 -16.35
CA PRO A 720 -13.93 -11.46 -16.73
C PRO A 720 -14.95 -12.24 -15.90
N VAL A 721 -16.09 -11.60 -15.60
CA VAL A 721 -17.20 -12.19 -14.85
C VAL A 721 -18.43 -12.32 -15.73
N ILE A 722 -19.05 -13.50 -15.75
CA ILE A 722 -20.18 -13.83 -16.62
C ILE A 722 -21.36 -14.42 -15.83
N ALA A 723 -22.58 -14.13 -16.28
CA ALA A 723 -23.80 -14.76 -15.81
C ALA A 723 -24.65 -15.28 -16.99
N MET A 724 -25.21 -16.48 -16.81
CA MET A 724 -26.09 -17.15 -17.77
C MET A 724 -27.52 -17.25 -17.21
N PHE A 725 -28.50 -16.93 -18.04
CA PHE A 725 -29.91 -16.89 -17.70
C PHE A 725 -30.76 -17.66 -18.71
N ARG A 726 -31.86 -18.27 -18.27
CA ARG A 726 -32.89 -18.81 -19.18
C ARG A 726 -34.08 -17.85 -19.25
N LEU A 727 -34.25 -17.18 -20.39
CA LEU A 727 -35.35 -16.23 -20.63
C LEU A 727 -36.63 -16.90 -21.14
N GLY A 728 -36.52 -18.11 -21.70
CA GLY A 728 -37.66 -18.97 -22.06
C GLY A 728 -38.43 -19.53 -20.84
N PRO A 729 -39.63 -20.10 -21.06
CA PRO A 729 -40.43 -20.75 -20.02
C PRO A 729 -39.76 -21.96 -19.35
#